data_AF-A0A5M3W142-F1
#
_entry.id   AF-A0A5M3W142-F1
#
_cell.length_a   1.000
_cell.length_b   1.000
_cell.length_c   1.000
_cell.angle_alpha   90.00
_cell.angle_beta   90.00
_cell.angle_gamma   90.00
#
_symmetry.space_group_name_H-M   'P 1'
#
loop_
_entity.id
_entity.type
_entity.pdbx_description
1 polymer ?
#
loop_
_entity_poly.entity_id
_entity_poly.type
_entity_poly.pdbx_seq_one_letter_code
_entity_poly.pdbx_strand_id
1 'polypeptide(L)'
;MAAVAWTRLGGPGEVRWAQVGDAATIAAGTAGGQFYLRRRTGAGWRWEFLGVPPGAENVPDAALVPVDGSDGVVPVVVGGDVKAWLRPPGAATPWTALFGPAPDVEPRFSTVSGDASAIRQGAGLRHTLVISSPAGRPWIRQGLHPDAVWFPIAVNTDWVAWDLSTVFASIAPGSDPQPHVFALASDRESLEFRFKVAIPENSLWTWIDPVGSVPGFMSALTVTAFLDGSGRLQACAVPMPFNGTADMLIGSGRDWRMFDLGQPDAPGDSGFIVSAVVVAKGPDPRPGEPVIMARALNNVWTRTLTGGWQDLGATPSDVDLTSAVEITTADGRERVLTAGISRDADLWTLETDAGGARWEVHGLPGSVTSIVGAYHDSPEPDSSALPVAISVLDENGALWNGRVLGRPGTGLMDPGAGFIGRFEFWTHHGRPAPGVTCTAGVGLFAFPKGTPPGGTWIFTIGSDGHLWARTADRAENWTWVDHGAPPGRSINAGVPPISLRKPPFASPIVHVLADDGRLWMRSRTDNGWLWTDRGVPPGQLIFDIVGAQPAGSATGRFTVAAAITGDGHLWLNLPEGATSRWIDLRTPAPTEKIVAGIGVSDVSVPNGSATLGIVVLGSPSGQVWSHRWSPDGTSQWTAHGRPADARPRGAIGTMQDPGNPAASLIAVIGIDQQLWLTSTTGGGWSRWDPPSPTTTITSGRLENLLHGLPCAMVLDSRHRVHVVTPAPH
;
A
#
# COMPACT_ATOMS: atom_id res chain seq x y z
N MET A 1 -2.86 7.57 -31.76
CA MET A 1 -3.28 7.00 -30.47
C MET A 1 -3.91 8.11 -29.66
N ALA A 2 -5.07 7.87 -29.03
CA ALA A 2 -5.56 8.80 -28.03
C ALA A 2 -4.53 8.85 -26.91
N ALA A 3 -4.20 10.04 -26.41
CA ALA A 3 -3.35 10.13 -25.23
C ALA A 3 -4.05 9.43 -24.06
N VAL A 4 -3.31 8.68 -23.26
CA VAL A 4 -3.81 7.97 -22.07
C VAL A 4 -2.99 8.41 -20.86
N ALA A 5 -3.66 8.56 -19.73
CA ALA A 5 -3.02 8.87 -18.46
C ALA A 5 -2.91 7.59 -17.62
N TRP A 6 -1.73 7.35 -17.08
CA TRP A 6 -1.47 6.27 -16.12
C TRP A 6 -1.16 6.89 -14.77
N THR A 7 -2.06 6.68 -13.82
CA THR A 7 -1.87 7.09 -12.44
C THR A 7 -1.48 5.86 -11.63
N ARG A 8 -0.21 5.77 -11.21
CA ARG A 8 0.23 4.77 -10.25
C ARG A 8 -0.41 5.08 -8.90
N LEU A 9 -1.08 4.10 -8.30
CA LEU A 9 -1.60 4.18 -6.93
C LEU A 9 -0.78 3.36 -5.93
N GLY A 10 0.08 2.49 -6.44
CA GLY A 10 0.92 1.65 -5.61
C GLY A 10 0.15 0.52 -4.94
N GLY A 11 0.48 0.22 -3.69
CA GLY A 11 -0.22 -0.79 -2.90
C GLY A 11 -0.07 -0.54 -1.40
N PRO A 12 -0.91 -1.17 -0.56
CA PRO A 12 -0.83 -1.05 0.89
C PRO A 12 0.52 -1.51 1.44
N GLY A 13 1.22 -2.38 0.70
CA GLY A 13 2.53 -2.92 1.01
C GLY A 13 3.75 -2.03 0.77
N GLU A 14 3.59 -0.89 0.11
CA GLU A 14 4.72 -0.02 -0.24
C GLU A 14 5.45 0.49 1.00
N VAL A 15 6.77 0.30 1.05
CA VAL A 15 7.60 0.64 2.21
C VAL A 15 7.76 2.17 2.28
N ARG A 16 7.49 2.75 3.45
CA ARG A 16 7.59 4.20 3.70
C ARG A 16 8.78 4.57 4.60
N TRP A 17 9.15 3.68 5.50
CA TRP A 17 10.35 3.80 6.34
C TRP A 17 10.88 2.40 6.65
N ALA A 18 12.18 2.30 6.91
CA ALA A 18 12.83 1.05 7.24
C ALA A 18 14.02 1.25 8.18
N GLN A 19 14.14 0.38 9.19
CA GLN A 19 15.20 0.39 10.19
C GLN A 19 15.88 -0.98 10.25
N VAL A 20 17.19 -1.03 10.01
CA VAL A 20 18.00 -2.24 10.24
C VAL A 20 18.33 -2.35 11.72
N GLY A 21 18.09 -3.52 12.31
CA GLY A 21 18.47 -3.77 13.70
C GLY A 21 19.73 -4.62 13.81
N ASP A 22 19.73 -5.77 13.13
CA ASP A 22 20.83 -6.72 13.15
C ASP A 22 20.94 -7.47 11.80
N ALA A 23 21.84 -8.44 11.71
CA ALA A 23 22.07 -9.24 10.50
C ALA A 23 20.86 -10.07 10.03
N ALA A 24 19.81 -10.17 10.85
CA ALA A 24 18.66 -11.03 10.63
C ALA A 24 17.33 -10.28 10.71
N THR A 25 17.29 -8.99 11.07
CA THR A 25 16.05 -8.26 11.37
C THR A 25 16.05 -6.86 10.77
N ILE A 26 15.02 -6.58 9.97
CA ILE A 26 14.72 -5.25 9.45
C ILE A 26 13.27 -4.93 9.81
N ALA A 27 13.02 -3.76 10.35
CA ALA A 27 11.71 -3.19 10.62
C ALA A 27 11.26 -2.34 9.43
N ALA A 28 9.99 -2.43 9.05
CA ALA A 28 9.42 -1.64 7.97
C ALA A 28 7.99 -1.21 8.27
N GLY A 29 7.69 0.05 7.99
CA GLY A 29 6.32 0.56 7.94
C GLY A 29 5.89 0.82 6.51
N THR A 30 4.59 0.64 6.26
CA THR A 30 4.03 0.62 4.90
C THR A 30 3.04 1.76 4.66
N ALA A 31 2.70 2.01 3.39
CA ALA A 31 1.69 2.98 2.98
C ALA A 31 0.28 2.65 3.51
N GLY A 32 0.01 1.39 3.85
CA GLY A 32 -1.19 0.96 4.59
C GLY A 32 -1.12 1.20 6.10
N GLY A 33 -0.08 1.88 6.58
CA GLY A 33 0.12 2.21 7.99
C GLY A 33 0.51 1.02 8.86
N GLN A 34 0.79 -0.14 8.27
CA GLN A 34 1.08 -1.37 9.01
C GLN A 34 2.56 -1.56 9.25
N PHE A 35 2.86 -2.23 10.35
CA PHE A 35 4.20 -2.64 10.73
C PHE A 35 4.49 -4.09 10.30
N TYR A 36 5.67 -4.28 9.72
CA TYR A 36 6.21 -5.57 9.31
C TYR A 36 7.64 -5.74 9.82
N LEU A 37 8.00 -7.00 10.09
CA LEU A 37 9.40 -7.40 10.25
C LEU A 37 9.83 -8.24 9.05
N ARG A 38 11.03 -7.97 8.55
CA ARG A 38 11.75 -8.86 7.64
C ARG A 38 12.75 -9.64 8.49
N ARG A 39 12.57 -10.96 8.59
CA ARG A 39 13.41 -11.84 9.41
C ARG A 39 14.14 -12.89 8.57
N ARG A 40 15.41 -13.09 8.85
CA ARG A 40 16.22 -14.14 8.22
C ARG A 40 16.01 -15.46 8.95
N THR A 41 15.62 -16.49 8.21
CA THR A 41 15.43 -17.86 8.70
C THR A 41 16.37 -18.81 7.95
N GLY A 42 16.44 -20.08 8.36
CA GLY A 42 17.21 -21.10 7.63
C GLY A 42 16.78 -21.27 6.17
N ALA A 43 15.55 -20.87 5.81
CA ALA A 43 15.02 -20.90 4.44
C ALA A 43 15.22 -19.57 3.67
N GLY A 44 15.91 -18.59 4.25
CA GLY A 44 16.07 -17.24 3.71
C GLY A 44 15.19 -16.22 4.44
N TRP A 45 15.07 -15.03 3.84
CA TRP A 45 14.31 -13.93 4.42
C TRP A 45 12.79 -14.11 4.27
N ARG A 46 12.04 -13.78 5.33
CA ARG A 46 10.57 -13.85 5.38
C ARG A 46 9.97 -12.56 5.94
N TRP A 47 8.85 -12.12 5.36
CA TRP A 47 8.04 -11.04 5.89
C TRP A 47 7.09 -11.58 6.97
N GLU A 48 7.00 -10.87 8.08
CA GLU A 48 6.10 -11.13 9.19
C GLU A 48 5.21 -9.91 9.39
N PHE A 49 3.91 -10.10 9.20
CA PHE A 49 2.90 -9.07 9.44
C PHE A 49 2.61 -8.93 10.93
N LEU A 50 2.83 -7.73 11.49
CA LEU A 50 2.58 -7.45 12.90
C LEU A 50 1.40 -6.49 13.12
N GLY A 51 0.91 -5.84 12.05
CA GLY A 51 -0.24 -4.96 12.08
C GLY A 51 0.05 -3.63 12.75
N VAL A 52 -0.95 -3.07 13.42
CA VAL A 52 -0.85 -1.84 14.23
C VAL A 52 -1.04 -2.16 15.72
N PRO A 53 -0.46 -1.36 16.62
CA PRO A 53 -0.77 -1.45 18.05
C PRO A 53 -2.24 -1.16 18.37
N PRO A 54 -2.76 -1.63 19.52
CA PRO A 54 -4.14 -1.39 19.91
C PRO A 54 -4.47 0.10 20.04
N GLY A 55 -5.48 0.57 19.30
CA GLY A 55 -5.94 1.96 19.34
C GLY A 55 -5.13 2.94 18.47
N ALA A 56 -4.08 2.47 17.79
CA ALA A 56 -3.37 3.23 16.76
C ALA A 56 -3.97 2.96 15.37
N GLU A 57 -4.01 3.99 14.52
CA GLU A 57 -4.49 3.88 13.13
C GLU A 57 -3.37 3.48 12.17
N ASN A 58 -2.12 3.83 12.50
CA ASN A 58 -0.92 3.52 11.74
C ASN A 58 0.31 3.44 12.65
N VAL A 59 1.43 2.98 12.07
CA VAL A 59 2.77 3.01 12.67
C VAL A 59 3.66 3.97 11.87
N PRO A 60 3.73 5.26 12.25
CA PRO A 60 4.59 6.25 11.61
C PRO A 60 6.08 5.95 11.73
N ASP A 61 6.52 5.27 12.80
CA ASP A 61 7.93 5.05 13.08
C ASP A 61 8.17 3.88 14.04
N ALA A 62 9.39 3.34 14.05
CA ALA A 62 9.83 2.35 15.01
C ALA A 62 11.34 2.34 15.22
N ALA A 63 11.76 1.99 16.43
CA ALA A 63 13.15 1.67 16.76
C ALA A 63 13.32 0.17 17.03
N LEU A 64 14.48 -0.36 16.66
CA LEU A 64 14.89 -1.73 16.99
C LEU A 64 15.93 -1.67 18.11
N VAL A 65 15.57 -2.14 19.30
CA VAL A 65 16.42 -2.05 20.48
C VAL A 65 16.92 -3.43 20.92
N PRO A 66 18.19 -3.57 21.31
CA PRO A 66 18.69 -4.79 21.92
C PRO A 66 18.05 -4.97 23.32
N VAL A 67 17.83 -6.21 23.74
CA VAL A 67 17.31 -6.53 25.08
C VAL A 67 18.16 -7.62 25.74
N ASP A 68 18.35 -7.47 27.06
CA ASP A 68 19.19 -8.37 27.85
C ASP A 68 18.70 -9.82 27.78
N GLY A 69 19.66 -10.75 27.64
CA GLY A 69 19.37 -12.19 27.60
C GLY A 69 18.76 -12.69 26.29
N SER A 70 18.80 -11.90 25.21
CA SER A 70 18.42 -12.33 23.87
C SER A 70 19.50 -12.01 22.84
N ASP A 71 19.65 -12.86 21.82
CA ASP A 71 20.63 -12.69 20.74
C ASP A 71 20.11 -11.77 19.61
N GLY A 72 19.16 -10.88 19.88
CA GLY A 72 18.54 -10.05 18.84
C GLY A 72 17.87 -8.77 19.34
N VAL A 73 17.21 -8.08 18.41
CA VAL A 73 16.50 -6.82 18.66
C VAL A 73 14.99 -7.01 18.82
N VAL A 74 14.37 -6.11 19.59
CA VAL A 74 12.92 -6.01 19.72
C VAL A 74 12.42 -4.68 19.17
N PRO A 75 11.26 -4.64 18.49
CA PRO A 75 10.69 -3.39 18.05
C PRO A 75 10.00 -2.65 19.18
N VAL A 76 10.29 -1.35 19.25
CA VAL A 76 9.45 -0.36 19.90
C VAL A 76 8.88 0.53 18.81
N VAL A 77 7.55 0.55 18.69
CA VAL A 77 6.86 1.32 17.66
C VAL A 77 6.16 2.51 18.27
N VAL A 78 6.07 3.60 17.53
CA VAL A 78 5.22 4.75 17.85
C VAL A 78 3.94 4.61 17.03
N GLY A 79 2.79 4.54 17.70
CA GLY A 79 1.49 4.55 17.02
C GLY A 79 1.09 5.96 16.61
N GLY A 80 0.21 6.10 15.62
CA GLY A 80 -0.41 7.38 15.26
C GLY A 80 -1.19 8.06 16.39
N ASP A 81 -1.51 7.30 17.45
CA ASP A 81 -2.07 7.81 18.71
C ASP A 81 -1.01 8.42 19.65
N VAL A 82 0.24 8.47 19.20
CA VAL A 82 1.42 8.97 19.90
C VAL A 82 1.73 8.18 21.17
N LYS A 83 1.32 6.91 21.21
CA LYS A 83 1.75 5.97 22.26
C LYS A 83 2.87 5.10 21.73
N ALA A 84 3.83 4.81 22.60
CA ALA A 84 4.87 3.84 22.33
C ALA A 84 4.39 2.44 22.74
N TRP A 85 4.77 1.44 21.94
CA TRP A 85 4.41 0.06 22.15
C TRP A 85 5.61 -0.84 21.94
N LEU A 86 5.86 -1.74 22.89
CA LEU A 86 6.90 -2.75 22.80
C LEU A 86 6.31 -4.04 22.24
N ARG A 87 7.05 -4.72 21.36
CA ARG A 87 6.74 -6.09 20.91
C ARG A 87 7.77 -7.09 21.46
N PRO A 88 7.48 -7.79 22.56
CA PRO A 88 8.39 -8.83 23.04
C PRO A 88 8.42 -10.04 22.10
N PRO A 89 9.55 -10.75 21.98
CA PRO A 89 9.63 -11.99 21.21
C PRO A 89 8.71 -13.05 21.82
N GLY A 90 7.94 -13.77 20.97
CA GLY A 90 7.13 -14.92 21.41
C GLY A 90 5.96 -14.61 22.36
N ALA A 91 5.60 -13.34 22.58
CA ALA A 91 4.51 -12.97 23.47
C ALA A 91 3.12 -13.38 22.95
N ALA A 92 2.26 -13.87 23.86
CA ALA A 92 0.87 -14.24 23.58
C ALA A 92 -0.02 -13.01 23.32
N THR A 93 0.25 -11.89 24.00
CA THR A 93 -0.30 -10.59 23.66
C THR A 93 0.66 -9.86 22.71
N PRO A 94 0.18 -9.39 21.56
CA PRO A 94 1.05 -8.85 20.53
C PRO A 94 1.70 -7.51 20.91
N TRP A 95 1.23 -6.79 21.92
CA TRP A 95 1.74 -5.44 22.19
C TRP A 95 1.72 -5.15 23.69
N THR A 96 2.83 -4.63 24.21
CA THR A 96 2.94 -4.11 25.57
C THR A 96 2.93 -2.59 25.49
N ALA A 97 1.92 -1.96 26.09
CA ALA A 97 1.84 -0.51 26.15
C ALA A 97 3.00 0.05 26.96
N LEU A 98 3.77 0.95 26.36
CA LEU A 98 4.65 1.86 27.07
C LEU A 98 3.95 3.21 27.30
N PHE A 99 2.69 3.35 26.89
CA PHE A 99 1.94 4.61 26.93
C PHE A 99 2.63 5.72 26.12
N GLY A 100 1.99 6.88 26.08
CA GLY A 100 2.49 8.04 25.36
C GLY A 100 2.72 9.22 26.30
N PRO A 101 3.10 10.36 25.73
CA PRO A 101 3.18 11.61 26.46
C PRO A 101 1.78 12.04 26.91
N ALA A 102 1.72 12.93 27.89
CA ALA A 102 0.44 13.56 28.23
C ALA A 102 -0.11 14.32 27.00
N PRO A 103 -1.44 14.35 26.78
CA PRO A 103 -2.00 15.08 25.66
C PRO A 103 -1.67 16.56 25.77
N ASP A 104 -1.14 17.13 24.69
CA ASP A 104 -0.90 18.57 24.61
C ASP A 104 -2.22 19.33 24.49
N VAL A 105 -2.23 20.56 25.02
CA VAL A 105 -3.35 21.49 24.89
C VAL A 105 -3.32 22.22 23.53
N GLU A 106 -2.21 22.10 22.79
CA GLU A 106 -1.93 22.82 21.55
C GLU A 106 -2.50 22.13 20.30
N PRO A 107 -2.65 22.87 19.17
CA PRO A 107 -3.11 22.30 17.91
C PRO A 107 -2.21 21.17 17.43
N ARG A 108 -2.83 20.10 16.91
CA ARG A 108 -2.11 18.99 16.29
C ARG A 108 -1.28 19.47 15.10
N PHE A 109 -0.01 19.12 15.11
CA PHE A 109 0.88 19.14 13.97
C PHE A 109 0.88 17.75 13.31
N SER A 110 1.20 17.68 12.02
CA SER A 110 1.03 16.45 11.23
C SER A 110 2.22 15.47 11.29
N THR A 111 3.16 15.67 12.23
CA THR A 111 4.37 14.85 12.35
C THR A 111 4.49 14.20 13.72
N VAL A 112 4.67 12.89 13.71
CA VAL A 112 4.98 12.08 14.88
C VAL A 112 6.21 11.26 14.49
N SER A 113 7.23 11.30 15.34
CA SER A 113 8.53 10.64 15.19
C SER A 113 8.95 10.03 16.52
N GLY A 114 9.77 8.99 16.47
CA GLY A 114 10.35 8.46 17.68
C GLY A 114 11.47 7.48 17.45
N ASP A 115 12.42 7.51 18.38
CA ASP A 115 13.65 6.74 18.30
C ASP A 115 13.99 6.17 19.67
N ALA A 116 14.88 5.18 19.69
CA ALA A 116 15.38 4.60 20.91
C ALA A 116 16.85 4.20 20.79
N SER A 117 17.59 4.42 21.88
CA SER A 117 18.97 3.99 22.01
C SER A 117 19.16 3.11 23.23
N ALA A 118 20.21 2.31 23.20
CA ALA A 118 20.66 1.50 24.33
C ALA A 118 22.17 1.62 24.48
N ILE A 119 22.65 1.60 25.73
CA ILE A 119 24.06 1.49 26.07
C ILE A 119 24.23 0.41 27.14
N ARG A 120 25.29 -0.40 27.06
CA ARG A 120 25.60 -1.35 28.13
C ARG A 120 26.23 -0.65 29.32
N GLN A 121 25.70 -0.94 30.51
CA GLN A 121 26.25 -0.47 31.78
C GLN A 121 26.36 -1.66 32.74
N GLY A 122 27.60 -2.11 32.99
CA GLY A 122 27.85 -3.34 33.75
C GLY A 122 27.28 -4.56 33.02
N ALA A 123 26.45 -5.35 33.70
CA ALA A 123 25.87 -6.57 33.15
C ALA A 123 24.57 -6.37 32.35
N GLY A 124 24.00 -5.16 32.33
CA GLY A 124 22.69 -4.90 31.71
C GLY A 124 22.70 -3.75 30.71
N LEU A 125 21.60 -3.61 29.98
CA LEU A 125 21.34 -2.53 29.04
C LEU A 125 20.53 -1.40 29.68
N ARG A 126 20.90 -0.16 29.37
CA ARG A 126 20.13 1.04 29.69
C ARG A 126 19.50 1.58 28.42
N HIS A 127 18.16 1.59 28.36
CA HIS A 127 17.40 2.10 27.23
C HIS A 127 16.93 3.55 27.44
N THR A 128 17.01 4.35 26.39
CA THR A 128 16.37 5.67 26.29
C THR A 128 15.44 5.67 25.10
N LEU A 129 14.22 6.16 25.29
CA LEU A 129 13.25 6.36 24.21
C LEU A 129 12.91 7.83 24.12
N VAL A 130 12.79 8.34 22.90
CA VAL A 130 12.33 9.69 22.62
C VAL A 130 11.18 9.65 21.62
N ILE A 131 10.18 10.48 21.83
CA ILE A 131 9.04 10.64 20.91
C ILE A 131 8.63 12.10 20.84
N SER A 132 8.06 12.50 19.72
CA SER A 132 7.39 13.80 19.60
C SER A 132 5.91 13.65 19.92
N SER A 133 5.36 14.64 20.62
CA SER A 133 3.94 14.75 20.89
C SER A 133 3.17 15.21 19.63
N PRO A 134 1.83 15.19 19.61
CA PRO A 134 1.07 15.73 18.47
C PRO A 134 1.37 17.21 18.19
N ALA A 135 1.78 18.00 19.17
CA ALA A 135 2.20 19.39 18.96
C ALA A 135 3.68 19.52 18.55
N GLY A 136 4.37 18.40 18.27
CA GLY A 136 5.80 18.37 17.95
C GLY A 136 6.71 18.64 19.15
N ARG A 137 6.24 18.44 20.39
CA ARG A 137 7.08 18.63 21.59
C ARG A 137 7.84 17.34 21.92
N PRO A 138 9.14 17.40 22.24
CA PRO A 138 9.92 16.21 22.55
C PRO A 138 9.67 15.68 23.97
N TRP A 139 9.54 14.37 24.09
CA TRP A 139 9.41 13.63 25.34
C TRP A 139 10.44 12.52 25.42
N ILE A 140 10.85 12.19 26.64
CA ILE A 140 11.83 11.15 26.90
C ILE A 140 11.34 10.18 27.97
N ARG A 141 11.72 8.91 27.81
CA ARG A 141 11.52 7.84 28.77
C ARG A 141 12.81 7.07 28.97
N GLN A 142 13.07 6.67 30.22
CA GLN A 142 14.17 5.77 30.55
C GLN A 142 13.62 4.37 30.81
N GLY A 143 14.13 3.38 30.09
CA GLY A 143 13.77 1.97 30.24
C GLY A 143 12.51 1.52 29.48
N LEU A 144 12.43 0.21 29.26
CA LEU A 144 11.34 -0.46 28.55
C LEU A 144 10.27 -1.05 29.50
N HIS A 145 10.43 -0.92 30.82
CA HIS A 145 9.45 -1.40 31.78
C HIS A 145 8.13 -0.62 31.64
N PRO A 146 6.94 -1.25 31.63
CA PRO A 146 5.66 -0.54 31.44
C PRO A 146 5.44 0.63 32.41
N ASP A 147 5.87 0.48 33.67
CA ASP A 147 5.73 1.50 34.72
C ASP A 147 6.71 2.69 34.61
N ALA A 148 7.65 2.65 33.65
CA ALA A 148 8.50 3.81 33.40
C ALA A 148 7.68 4.99 32.89
N VAL A 149 8.10 6.20 33.25
CA VAL A 149 7.35 7.44 33.04
C VAL A 149 7.94 8.24 31.88
N TRP A 150 7.07 8.86 31.10
CA TRP A 150 7.43 9.85 30.09
C TRP A 150 7.61 11.23 30.72
N PHE A 151 8.72 11.88 30.42
CA PHE A 151 9.04 13.23 30.89
C PHE A 151 9.09 14.19 29.69
N PRO A 152 8.45 15.37 29.78
CA PRO A 152 8.59 16.38 28.74
C PRO A 152 10.01 16.95 28.79
N ILE A 153 10.62 17.11 27.62
CA ILE A 153 11.86 17.89 27.51
C ILE A 153 11.45 19.34 27.28
N ALA A 154 11.63 20.18 28.30
CA ALA A 154 11.23 21.58 28.24
C ALA A 154 11.85 22.29 27.02
N VAL A 155 11.00 22.95 26.23
CA VAL A 155 11.41 23.80 25.13
C VAL A 155 11.25 25.27 25.55
N ASN A 156 12.26 26.08 25.28
CA ASN A 156 12.32 27.49 25.68
C ASN A 156 11.72 28.45 24.63
N THR A 157 11.35 27.93 23.46
CA THR A 157 10.97 28.65 22.24
C THR A 157 9.89 27.88 21.50
N ASP A 158 9.07 28.56 20.70
CA ASP A 158 7.93 27.95 20.01
C ASP A 158 8.34 27.26 18.69
N TRP A 159 9.12 26.18 18.80
CA TRP A 159 9.50 25.32 17.67
C TRP A 159 8.88 23.93 17.80
N VAL A 160 8.74 23.27 16.66
CA VAL A 160 8.21 21.91 16.53
C VAL A 160 9.30 20.95 16.07
N ALA A 161 9.39 19.79 16.71
CA ALA A 161 10.26 18.70 16.28
C ALA A 161 9.62 17.94 15.12
N TRP A 162 10.29 17.93 13.97
CA TRP A 162 9.92 17.12 12.81
C TRP A 162 10.44 15.70 12.93
N ASP A 163 11.67 15.59 13.45
CA ASP A 163 12.36 14.32 13.62
C ASP A 163 13.15 14.35 14.92
N LEU A 164 13.24 13.19 15.58
CA LEU A 164 13.90 13.02 16.85
C LEU A 164 14.77 11.78 16.81
N SER A 165 15.97 11.91 17.35
CA SER A 165 16.87 10.78 17.51
C SER A 165 17.64 10.88 18.82
N THR A 166 18.12 9.77 19.35
CA THR A 166 18.78 9.77 20.67
C THR A 166 19.98 8.86 20.73
N VAL A 167 20.99 9.25 21.51
CA VAL A 167 22.14 8.40 21.81
C VAL A 167 22.72 8.72 23.18
N PHE A 168 23.61 7.86 23.68
CA PHE A 168 24.38 8.14 24.88
C PHE A 168 25.76 8.71 24.53
N ALA A 169 26.20 9.72 25.28
CA ALA A 169 27.56 10.24 25.19
C ALA A 169 28.07 10.72 26.56
N SER A 170 29.39 10.73 26.74
CA SER A 170 30.07 11.05 28.01
C SER A 170 30.66 12.47 27.96
N ILE A 171 30.45 13.24 29.03
CA ILE A 171 30.99 14.60 29.16
C ILE A 171 32.52 14.59 29.30
N ALA A 172 33.09 13.52 29.87
CA ALA A 172 34.53 13.33 29.99
C ALA A 172 34.91 11.85 29.75
N PRO A 173 36.18 11.54 29.43
CA PRO A 173 36.65 10.16 29.38
C PRO A 173 36.33 9.41 30.68
N GLY A 174 35.71 8.23 30.57
CA GLY A 174 35.32 7.40 31.71
C GLY A 174 34.17 7.91 32.57
N SER A 175 33.55 9.06 32.24
CA SER A 175 32.33 9.50 32.93
C SER A 175 31.12 8.69 32.48
N ASP A 176 30.16 8.48 33.38
CA ASP A 176 28.90 7.80 33.05
C ASP A 176 28.23 8.45 31.82
N PRO A 177 27.90 7.65 30.79
CA PRO A 177 27.20 8.15 29.61
C PRO A 177 25.84 8.74 29.96
N GLN A 178 25.51 9.86 29.32
CA GLN A 178 24.24 10.57 29.48
C GLN A 178 23.47 10.60 28.17
N PRO A 179 22.12 10.55 28.21
CA PRO A 179 21.31 10.66 27.02
C PRO A 179 21.48 12.05 26.39
N HIS A 180 21.67 12.04 25.07
CA HIS A 180 21.64 13.20 24.20
C HIS A 180 20.46 13.02 23.25
N VAL A 181 19.65 14.07 23.11
CA VAL A 181 18.47 14.06 22.25
C VAL A 181 18.67 15.05 21.13
N PHE A 182 18.63 14.57 19.90
CA PHE A 182 18.77 15.36 18.70
C PHE A 182 17.40 15.64 18.13
N ALA A 183 17.19 16.87 17.67
CA ALA A 183 15.94 17.29 17.05
C ALA A 183 16.23 18.04 15.76
N LEU A 184 15.57 17.60 14.70
CA LEU A 184 15.31 18.45 13.56
C LEU A 184 14.08 19.30 13.88
N ALA A 185 14.29 20.58 14.08
CA ALA A 185 13.27 21.52 14.52
C ALA A 185 12.91 22.51 13.41
N SER A 186 11.67 22.99 13.39
CA SER A 186 11.34 24.25 12.71
C SER A 186 10.69 25.22 13.68
N ASP A 187 11.01 26.50 13.54
CA ASP A 187 10.26 27.56 14.19
C ASP A 187 8.80 27.55 13.67
N ARG A 188 7.83 27.75 14.57
CA ARG A 188 6.41 27.59 14.21
C ARG A 188 5.87 28.71 13.34
N GLU A 189 6.41 29.92 13.48
CA GLU A 189 5.95 31.11 12.74
C GLU A 189 6.69 31.27 11.42
N SER A 190 8.03 31.22 11.47
CA SER A 190 8.89 31.46 10.31
C SER A 190 9.13 30.22 9.46
N LEU A 191 8.85 29.01 9.99
CA LEU A 191 9.19 27.73 9.37
C LEU A 191 10.71 27.57 9.12
N GLU A 192 11.54 28.38 9.77
CA GLU A 192 13.00 28.26 9.68
C GLU A 192 13.45 26.98 10.38
N PHE A 193 14.19 26.13 9.65
CA PHE A 193 14.72 24.89 10.19
C PHE A 193 15.99 25.09 11.00
N ARG A 194 16.11 24.31 12.08
CA ARG A 194 17.22 24.34 13.04
C ARG A 194 17.57 22.94 13.47
N PHE A 195 18.86 22.73 13.72
CA PHE A 195 19.36 21.51 14.33
C PHE A 195 19.58 21.75 15.82
N LYS A 196 18.95 20.95 16.69
CA LYS A 196 19.04 21.14 18.14
C LYS A 196 19.49 19.89 18.86
N VAL A 197 20.25 20.07 19.94
CA VAL A 197 20.68 18.98 20.82
C VAL A 197 20.31 19.31 22.26
N ALA A 198 19.53 18.44 22.89
CA ALA A 198 19.18 18.50 24.30
C ALA A 198 20.13 17.61 25.11
N ILE A 199 20.67 18.19 26.19
CA ILE A 199 21.53 17.50 27.15
C ILE A 199 21.03 17.71 28.59
N PRO A 200 21.22 16.73 29.49
CA PRO A 200 20.89 16.89 30.90
C PRO A 200 22.00 17.64 31.64
N GLU A 201 21.67 18.78 32.26
CA GLU A 201 22.57 19.58 33.08
C GLU A 201 21.87 19.99 34.38
N ASN A 202 22.47 19.71 35.54
CA ASN A 202 21.93 20.09 36.85
C ASN A 202 20.46 19.66 37.07
N SER A 203 20.11 18.45 36.61
CA SER A 203 18.73 17.91 36.64
C SER A 203 17.72 18.64 35.75
N LEU A 204 18.18 19.48 34.82
CA LEU A 204 17.36 20.15 33.80
C LEU A 204 17.83 19.76 32.40
N TRP A 205 16.95 19.91 31.41
CA TRP A 205 17.31 19.75 30.01
C TRP A 205 17.70 21.09 29.40
N THR A 206 18.90 21.16 28.83
CA THR A 206 19.39 22.33 28.10
C THR A 206 19.42 22.03 26.61
N TRP A 207 18.72 22.86 25.82
CA TRP A 207 18.83 22.83 24.35
C TRP A 207 20.01 23.69 23.88
N ILE A 208 20.84 23.10 23.04
CA ILE A 208 21.97 23.73 22.36
C ILE A 208 21.65 23.80 20.88
N ASP A 209 22.05 24.89 20.24
CA ASP A 209 21.95 25.11 18.80
C ASP A 209 23.36 25.08 18.22
N PRO A 210 23.91 23.88 17.92
CA PRO A 210 25.33 23.74 17.58
C PRO A 210 25.69 24.29 16.20
N VAL A 211 24.69 24.51 15.33
CA VAL A 211 24.89 24.92 13.93
C VAL A 211 24.16 26.23 13.59
N GLY A 212 23.18 26.65 14.42
CA GLY A 212 22.33 27.79 14.11
C GLY A 212 21.24 27.43 13.09
N SER A 213 20.78 28.42 12.33
CA SER A 213 19.78 28.19 11.29
C SER A 213 20.38 27.58 10.03
N VAL A 214 19.59 26.74 9.38
CA VAL A 214 19.97 26.01 8.18
C VAL A 214 18.87 26.09 7.13
N PRO A 215 19.20 26.10 5.83
CA PRO A 215 18.25 26.31 4.75
C PRO A 215 17.23 25.16 4.52
N GLY A 216 17.14 24.20 5.46
CA GLY A 216 16.25 23.03 5.45
C GLY A 216 16.99 21.69 5.28
N PHE A 217 16.26 20.57 5.27
CA PHE A 217 16.81 19.21 5.29
C PHE A 217 16.22 18.26 4.25
N MET A 218 17.04 17.31 3.77
CA MET A 218 16.66 16.34 2.73
C MET A 218 16.43 14.91 3.22
N SER A 219 16.92 14.53 4.41
CA SER A 219 16.83 13.14 4.90
C SER A 219 16.41 13.06 6.36
N ALA A 220 16.04 11.85 6.78
CA ALA A 220 15.80 11.52 8.18
C ALA A 220 17.06 11.74 9.04
N LEU A 221 16.85 12.13 10.28
CA LEU A 221 17.89 12.34 11.27
C LEU A 221 18.45 10.99 11.75
N THR A 222 19.74 10.77 11.55
CA THR A 222 20.43 9.59 12.08
C THR A 222 21.56 9.98 13.01
N VAL A 223 21.70 9.23 14.10
CA VAL A 223 22.72 9.47 15.12
C VAL A 223 23.39 8.17 15.55
N THR A 224 24.62 8.26 16.03
CA THR A 224 25.32 7.16 16.67
C THR A 224 26.25 7.64 17.77
N ALA A 225 26.78 6.71 18.55
CA ALA A 225 27.83 6.97 19.51
C ALA A 225 29.06 6.12 19.19
N PHE A 226 30.23 6.68 19.46
CA PHE A 226 31.50 6.03 19.23
C PHE A 226 32.50 6.42 20.33
N LEU A 227 33.49 5.56 20.59
CA LEU A 227 34.58 5.88 21.51
C LEU A 227 35.69 6.58 20.73
N ASP A 228 36.05 7.80 21.15
CA ASP A 228 37.19 8.51 20.59
C ASP A 228 38.53 7.89 21.06
N GLY A 229 39.64 8.39 20.53
CA GLY A 229 40.99 7.90 20.88
C GLY A 229 41.37 8.07 22.36
N SER A 230 40.61 8.84 23.13
CA SER A 230 40.78 9.01 24.57
C SER A 230 39.87 8.11 25.42
N GLY A 231 38.99 7.34 24.77
CA GLY A 231 37.97 6.53 25.45
C GLY A 231 36.77 7.35 25.94
N ARG A 232 36.58 8.59 25.46
CA ARG A 232 35.35 9.36 25.69
C ARG A 232 34.31 8.91 24.68
N LEU A 233 33.11 8.61 25.16
CA LEU A 233 31.97 8.31 24.31
C LEU A 233 31.44 9.61 23.71
N GLN A 234 31.53 9.76 22.39
CA GLN A 234 31.04 10.93 21.66
C GLN A 234 29.81 10.55 20.83
N ALA A 235 28.91 11.51 20.67
CA ALA A 235 27.81 11.40 19.74
C ALA A 235 28.22 11.93 18.36
N CYS A 236 27.66 11.33 17.33
CA CYS A 236 27.79 11.75 15.94
C CYS A 236 26.39 11.81 15.32
N ALA A 237 26.08 12.90 14.62
CA ALA A 237 24.87 13.06 13.85
C ALA A 237 25.19 13.51 12.43
N VAL A 238 24.34 13.16 11.48
CA VAL A 238 24.46 13.59 10.08
C VAL A 238 23.29 14.51 9.75
N PRO A 239 23.45 15.83 9.94
CA PRO A 239 22.56 16.79 9.34
C PRO A 239 22.84 16.87 7.84
N MET A 240 21.78 16.78 7.03
CA MET A 240 21.88 16.92 5.58
C MET A 240 21.17 18.21 5.12
N PRO A 241 21.91 19.31 4.90
CA PRO A 241 21.33 20.54 4.37
C PRO A 241 20.98 20.40 2.88
N PHE A 242 20.08 21.25 2.39
CA PHE A 242 19.73 21.34 0.96
C PHE A 242 20.88 21.79 0.02
N ASN A 243 22.10 21.98 0.54
CA ASN A 243 23.27 22.37 -0.25
C ASN A 243 23.95 21.17 -0.96
N GLY A 244 23.52 19.95 -0.67
CA GLY A 244 24.02 18.72 -1.30
C GLY A 244 25.38 18.25 -0.79
N THR A 245 25.93 18.81 0.30
CA THR A 245 27.13 18.30 0.99
C THR A 245 26.74 17.42 2.17
N ALA A 246 27.63 16.52 2.60
CA ALA A 246 27.45 15.81 3.86
C ALA A 246 28.21 16.54 4.96
N ASP A 247 27.50 16.83 6.04
CA ASP A 247 28.08 17.38 7.25
C ASP A 247 28.01 16.35 8.38
N MET A 248 28.99 16.39 9.27
CA MET A 248 29.05 15.53 10.44
C MET A 248 29.17 16.38 11.70
N LEU A 249 28.19 16.26 12.58
CA LEU A 249 28.21 16.91 13.87
C LEU A 249 28.71 15.93 14.92
N ILE A 250 29.88 16.19 15.50
CA ILE A 250 30.45 15.37 16.57
C ILE A 250 30.56 16.17 17.86
N GLY A 251 30.19 15.55 18.97
CA GLY A 251 30.34 16.18 20.26
C GLY A 251 29.77 15.41 21.44
N SER A 252 29.85 16.03 22.61
CA SER A 252 29.18 15.58 23.83
C SER A 252 29.14 16.70 24.85
N GLY A 253 28.10 16.74 25.68
CA GLY A 253 27.85 17.88 26.57
C GLY A 253 27.70 19.16 25.76
N ARG A 254 28.50 20.18 26.08
CA ARG A 254 28.52 21.46 25.34
C ARG A 254 29.58 21.55 24.23
N ASP A 255 30.40 20.52 24.08
CA ASP A 255 31.50 20.51 23.12
C ASP A 255 31.02 19.93 21.78
N TRP A 256 30.59 20.78 20.85
CA TRP A 256 30.13 20.37 19.52
C TRP A 256 30.99 20.97 18.43
N ARG A 257 31.27 20.17 17.40
CA ARG A 257 32.00 20.59 16.20
C ARG A 257 31.32 20.05 14.96
N MET A 258 31.08 20.94 14.01
CA MET A 258 30.64 20.57 12.68
C MET A 258 31.85 20.32 11.79
N PHE A 259 31.79 19.24 11.02
CA PHE A 259 32.80 18.88 10.03
C PHE A 259 32.12 18.81 8.67
N ASP A 260 32.55 19.68 7.75
CA ASP A 260 32.16 19.62 6.35
C ASP A 260 32.94 18.50 5.67
N LEU A 261 32.23 17.47 5.18
CA LEU A 261 32.83 16.36 4.45
C LEU A 261 32.76 16.59 2.93
N GLY A 262 32.19 17.68 2.48
CA GLY A 262 32.03 17.99 1.07
C GLY A 262 31.16 16.96 0.34
N GLN A 263 31.49 16.72 -0.92
CA GLN A 263 30.76 15.81 -1.82
C GLN A 263 31.68 14.69 -2.31
N PRO A 264 31.12 13.52 -2.67
CA PRO A 264 31.86 12.50 -3.39
C PRO A 264 32.22 12.96 -4.81
N ASP A 265 33.37 12.51 -5.31
CA ASP A 265 33.80 12.73 -6.69
C ASP A 265 33.01 11.81 -7.65
N ALA A 266 31.74 12.13 -7.89
CA ALA A 266 30.87 11.37 -8.79
C ALA A 266 31.11 11.76 -10.27
N PRO A 267 31.11 10.82 -11.24
CA PRO A 267 31.20 11.15 -12.66
C PRO A 267 29.93 11.88 -13.14
N GLY A 268 30.00 13.20 -13.34
CA GLY A 268 28.88 14.05 -13.79
C GLY A 268 28.80 15.39 -13.04
N ASP A 269 27.96 16.33 -13.50
CA ASP A 269 27.99 17.75 -13.09
C ASP A 269 27.40 18.07 -11.69
N SER A 270 27.26 17.10 -10.79
CA SER A 270 27.20 17.38 -9.34
C SER A 270 27.31 16.09 -8.53
N GLY A 271 28.24 16.03 -7.58
CA GLY A 271 28.30 15.01 -6.52
C GLY A 271 27.19 15.20 -5.47
N PHE A 272 26.01 15.64 -5.91
CA PHE A 272 24.91 16.03 -5.05
C PHE A 272 24.42 14.83 -4.24
N ILE A 273 24.54 14.92 -2.92
CA ILE A 273 24.08 13.88 -2.01
C ILE A 273 22.57 14.01 -1.85
N VAL A 274 21.85 12.92 -2.12
CA VAL A 274 20.38 12.86 -2.05
C VAL A 274 19.92 12.34 -0.69
N SER A 275 20.62 11.34 -0.14
CA SER A 275 20.36 10.78 1.19
C SER A 275 21.67 10.39 1.89
N ALA A 276 21.75 10.52 3.21
CA ALA A 276 22.87 10.05 4.01
C ALA A 276 22.44 9.60 5.40
N VAL A 277 23.16 8.61 5.93
CA VAL A 277 22.93 8.03 7.25
C VAL A 277 24.26 7.79 7.95
N VAL A 278 24.31 7.99 9.26
CA VAL A 278 25.43 7.54 10.08
C VAL A 278 25.25 6.07 10.46
N VAL A 279 26.34 5.31 10.45
CA VAL A 279 26.33 3.89 10.80
C VAL A 279 26.23 3.73 12.32
N ALA A 280 25.16 3.11 12.79
CA ALA A 280 24.95 2.82 14.19
C ALA A 280 25.94 1.76 14.71
N LYS A 281 26.70 2.03 15.79
CA LYS A 281 27.68 1.10 16.38
C LYS A 281 27.13 0.14 17.45
N GLY A 282 25.82 0.11 17.65
CA GLY A 282 25.17 -0.73 18.66
C GLY A 282 25.41 -0.28 20.11
N PRO A 283 25.02 -1.11 21.10
CA PRO A 283 25.05 -0.74 22.53
C PRO A 283 26.43 -0.83 23.18
N ASP A 284 27.41 -1.40 22.49
CA ASP A 284 28.78 -1.62 22.95
C ASP A 284 29.78 -1.00 21.93
N PRO A 285 29.77 0.33 21.76
CA PRO A 285 30.56 0.99 20.72
C PRO A 285 32.06 0.80 20.97
N ARG A 286 32.78 0.38 19.93
CA ARG A 286 34.24 0.18 19.96
C ARG A 286 34.99 1.49 19.66
N PRO A 287 36.26 1.61 20.08
CA PRO A 287 37.13 2.69 19.65
C PRO A 287 37.23 2.75 18.13
N GLY A 288 37.04 3.94 17.55
CA GLY A 288 37.13 4.14 16.11
C GLY A 288 36.44 5.41 15.66
N GLU A 289 36.45 5.65 14.35
CA GLU A 289 35.76 6.80 13.78
C GLU A 289 34.29 6.50 13.48
N PRO A 290 33.41 7.52 13.50
CA PRO A 290 32.08 7.41 12.92
C PRO A 290 32.18 7.22 11.40
N VAL A 291 31.25 6.45 10.86
CA VAL A 291 31.14 6.13 9.43
C VAL A 291 29.83 6.68 8.91
N ILE A 292 29.86 7.31 7.74
CA ILE A 292 28.67 7.75 7.01
C ILE A 292 28.53 6.92 5.75
N MET A 293 27.29 6.56 5.45
CA MET A 293 26.86 6.08 4.15
C MET A 293 26.05 7.19 3.49
N ALA A 294 26.40 7.55 2.26
CA ALA A 294 25.72 8.59 1.50
C ALA A 294 25.42 8.11 0.10
N ARG A 295 24.31 8.56 -0.46
CA ARG A 295 23.91 8.24 -1.83
C ARG A 295 23.96 9.51 -2.66
N ALA A 296 24.81 9.51 -3.67
CA ALA A 296 24.97 10.60 -4.63
C ALA A 296 24.72 10.05 -6.03
N LEU A 297 23.78 10.67 -6.75
CA LEU A 297 23.25 10.16 -8.02
C LEU A 297 22.79 8.70 -7.89
N ASN A 298 23.40 7.78 -8.62
CA ASN A 298 23.08 6.36 -8.58
C ASN A 298 24.14 5.54 -7.85
N ASN A 299 25.04 6.16 -7.08
CA ASN A 299 26.10 5.43 -6.34
C ASN A 299 25.96 5.62 -4.84
N VAL A 300 26.33 4.58 -4.09
CA VAL A 300 26.51 4.68 -2.64
C VAL A 300 27.97 4.89 -2.34
N TRP A 301 28.23 5.77 -1.40
CA TRP A 301 29.54 6.17 -0.96
C TRP A 301 29.65 5.97 0.54
N THR A 302 30.83 5.63 1.01
CA THR A 302 31.15 5.60 2.43
C THR A 302 32.32 6.52 2.74
N ARG A 303 32.33 7.07 3.95
CA ARG A 303 33.39 7.94 4.43
C ARG A 303 33.48 7.92 5.95
N THR A 304 34.70 7.94 6.48
CA THR A 304 34.96 8.24 7.90
C THR A 304 35.31 9.71 8.08
N LEU A 305 35.38 10.19 9.33
CA LEU A 305 35.70 11.59 9.62
C LEU A 305 37.02 12.05 8.95
N THR A 306 38.07 11.23 9.02
CA THR A 306 39.41 11.59 8.48
C THR A 306 39.70 10.98 7.12
N GLY A 307 38.92 9.98 6.70
CA GLY A 307 39.05 9.32 5.40
C GLY A 307 38.48 10.11 4.24
N GLY A 308 38.84 9.71 3.01
CA GLY A 308 38.20 10.19 1.78
C GLY A 308 36.90 9.45 1.48
N TRP A 309 36.14 9.97 0.50
CA TRP A 309 34.98 9.27 -0.04
C TRP A 309 35.40 8.02 -0.79
N GLN A 310 34.77 6.89 -0.47
CA GLN A 310 34.96 5.62 -1.16
C GLN A 310 33.66 5.20 -1.84
N ASP A 311 33.74 4.94 -3.15
CA ASP A 311 32.61 4.43 -3.94
C ASP A 311 32.36 2.96 -3.59
N LEU A 312 31.12 2.63 -3.24
CA LEU A 312 30.64 1.28 -2.98
C LEU A 312 29.87 0.71 -4.18
N GLY A 313 29.76 1.47 -5.26
CA GLY A 313 29.16 1.09 -6.52
C GLY A 313 27.73 1.61 -6.69
N ALA A 314 27.19 1.32 -7.87
CA ALA A 314 25.88 1.79 -8.26
C ALA A 314 24.76 1.07 -7.49
N THR A 315 23.73 1.82 -7.10
CA THR A 315 22.47 1.32 -6.60
C THR A 315 21.72 0.62 -7.75
N PRO A 316 21.15 -0.58 -7.52
CA PRO A 316 20.38 -1.28 -8.56
C PRO A 316 19.12 -0.54 -9.02
N SER A 317 18.64 0.40 -8.20
CA SER A 317 17.56 1.34 -8.50
C SER A 317 17.83 2.67 -7.81
N ASP A 318 17.02 3.68 -8.03
CA ASP A 318 17.08 4.96 -7.32
C ASP A 318 16.69 4.74 -5.84
N VAL A 319 17.67 4.41 -4.97
CA VAL A 319 17.49 4.00 -3.57
C VAL A 319 17.95 5.08 -2.61
N ASP A 320 17.07 5.52 -1.72
CA ASP A 320 17.42 6.39 -0.60
C ASP A 320 17.70 5.61 0.67
N LEU A 321 18.80 5.98 1.33
CA LEU A 321 19.25 5.33 2.55
C LEU A 321 18.41 5.78 3.74
N THR A 322 17.94 4.84 4.55
CA THR A 322 17.10 5.15 5.72
C THR A 322 17.73 4.79 7.04
N SER A 323 18.59 3.77 7.08
CA SER A 323 19.31 3.36 8.28
C SER A 323 20.55 2.53 7.94
N ALA A 324 21.55 2.56 8.81
CA ALA A 324 22.72 1.71 8.72
C ALA A 324 23.19 1.28 10.11
N VAL A 325 23.64 0.04 10.23
CA VAL A 325 24.15 -0.52 11.49
C VAL A 325 25.40 -1.36 11.24
N GLU A 326 26.35 -1.25 12.15
CA GLU A 326 27.53 -2.10 12.23
C GLU A 326 27.14 -3.42 12.91
N ILE A 327 27.31 -4.53 12.20
CA ILE A 327 26.98 -5.87 12.65
C ILE A 327 28.24 -6.72 12.75
N THR A 328 28.31 -7.54 13.80
CA THR A 328 29.29 -8.63 13.87
C THR A 328 28.63 -9.90 13.35
N THR A 329 29.14 -10.46 12.26
CA THR A 329 28.61 -11.71 11.70
C THR A 329 29.10 -12.94 12.47
N ALA A 330 28.47 -14.09 12.25
CA ALA A 330 28.80 -15.35 12.95
C ALA A 330 30.25 -15.81 12.76
N ASP A 331 30.92 -15.36 11.69
CA ASP A 331 32.34 -15.58 11.42
C ASP A 331 33.27 -14.56 12.11
N GLY A 332 32.73 -13.71 12.98
CA GLY A 332 33.47 -12.71 13.76
C GLY A 332 33.92 -11.48 12.98
N ARG A 333 33.48 -11.32 11.72
CA ARG A 333 33.79 -10.15 10.90
C ARG A 333 32.81 -9.01 11.16
N GLU A 334 33.34 -7.79 11.15
CA GLU A 334 32.53 -6.57 11.16
C GLU A 334 32.05 -6.28 9.74
N ARG A 335 30.76 -5.98 9.61
CA ARG A 335 30.12 -5.59 8.36
C ARG A 335 29.17 -4.44 8.64
N VAL A 336 28.92 -3.61 7.63
CA VAL A 336 27.87 -2.59 7.72
C VAL A 336 26.69 -3.05 6.88
N LEU A 337 25.53 -3.15 7.53
CA LEU A 337 24.25 -3.42 6.86
C LEU A 337 23.44 -2.13 6.81
N THR A 338 23.10 -1.71 5.60
CA THR A 338 22.35 -0.48 5.33
C THR A 338 21.02 -0.85 4.69
N ALA A 339 19.90 -0.31 5.19
CA ALA A 339 18.62 -0.37 4.50
C ALA A 339 18.41 0.89 3.68
N GLY A 340 17.73 0.71 2.55
CA GLY A 340 17.24 1.80 1.75
C GLY A 340 15.91 1.48 1.09
N ILE A 341 15.21 2.52 0.70
CA ILE A 341 13.92 2.47 0.05
C ILE A 341 14.10 3.01 -1.36
N SER A 342 13.73 2.19 -2.35
CA SER A 342 13.75 2.64 -3.73
C SER A 342 12.65 3.68 -4.01
N ARG A 343 12.78 4.47 -5.08
CA ARG A 343 11.69 5.30 -5.65
C ARG A 343 10.41 4.50 -5.89
N ASP A 344 10.58 3.22 -6.09
CA ASP A 344 9.54 2.23 -6.31
C ASP A 344 8.91 1.69 -5.01
N ALA A 345 9.37 2.17 -3.85
CA ALA A 345 8.97 1.78 -2.50
C ALA A 345 9.25 0.30 -2.13
N ASP A 346 10.14 -0.35 -2.88
CA ASP A 346 10.70 -1.64 -2.50
C ASP A 346 11.81 -1.46 -1.46
N LEU A 347 11.91 -2.40 -0.51
CA LEU A 347 13.00 -2.46 0.46
C LEU A 347 14.26 -3.08 -0.17
N TRP A 348 15.39 -2.44 0.07
CA TRP A 348 16.71 -2.89 -0.31
C TRP A 348 17.64 -2.93 0.89
N THR A 349 18.63 -3.82 0.84
CA THR A 349 19.79 -3.75 1.74
C THR A 349 21.09 -3.78 0.98
N LEU A 350 22.06 -3.05 1.52
CA LEU A 350 23.46 -3.10 1.14
C LEU A 350 24.27 -3.62 2.32
N GLU A 351 24.94 -4.75 2.13
CA GLU A 351 25.92 -5.27 3.07
C GLU A 351 27.32 -4.95 2.55
N THR A 352 28.16 -4.35 3.38
CA THR A 352 29.55 -4.02 3.02
C THR A 352 30.53 -4.64 3.99
N ASP A 353 31.62 -5.17 3.43
CA ASP A 353 32.77 -5.67 4.18
C ASP A 353 34.08 -5.36 3.43
N ALA A 354 35.20 -5.88 3.94
CA ALA A 354 36.52 -5.70 3.30
C ALA A 354 36.62 -6.31 1.88
N GLY A 355 35.71 -7.23 1.52
CA GLY A 355 35.62 -7.88 0.23
C GLY A 355 34.73 -7.16 -0.78
N GLY A 356 33.98 -6.14 -0.36
CA GLY A 356 33.15 -5.29 -1.23
C GLY A 356 31.71 -5.12 -0.74
N ALA A 357 30.87 -4.61 -1.64
CA ALA A 357 29.47 -4.32 -1.37
C ALA A 357 28.54 -5.33 -2.06
N ARG A 358 27.53 -5.81 -1.34
CA ARG A 358 26.52 -6.75 -1.84
C ARG A 358 25.12 -6.19 -1.63
N TRP A 359 24.40 -6.08 -2.74
CA TRP A 359 22.98 -5.69 -2.75
C TRP A 359 22.05 -6.89 -2.62
N GLU A 360 20.97 -6.70 -1.88
CA GLU A 360 19.85 -7.64 -1.79
C GLU A 360 18.51 -6.88 -1.88
N VAL A 361 17.58 -7.41 -2.69
CA VAL A 361 16.23 -6.88 -2.84
C VAL A 361 15.31 -7.66 -1.92
N HIS A 362 14.50 -6.97 -1.11
CA HIS A 362 13.50 -7.60 -0.25
C HIS A 362 12.07 -7.48 -0.79
N GLY A 363 11.87 -6.59 -1.77
CA GLY A 363 10.56 -6.30 -2.35
C GLY A 363 9.65 -5.58 -1.35
N LEU A 364 8.35 -5.76 -1.51
CA LEU A 364 7.31 -5.18 -0.65
C LEU A 364 6.56 -6.28 0.12
N PRO A 365 6.24 -6.08 1.40
CA PRO A 365 5.30 -6.95 2.13
C PRO A 365 3.86 -6.69 1.70
N GLY A 366 2.94 -7.64 1.87
CA GLY A 366 1.50 -7.35 1.70
C GLY A 366 1.12 -7.02 0.25
N SER A 367 1.70 -7.74 -0.70
CA SER A 367 1.47 -7.54 -2.14
C SER A 367 -0.02 -7.63 -2.49
N VAL A 368 -0.48 -6.76 -3.40
CA VAL A 368 -1.84 -6.83 -3.92
C VAL A 368 -2.00 -8.07 -4.81
N THR A 369 -3.01 -8.88 -4.55
CA THR A 369 -3.29 -10.11 -5.30
C THR A 369 -4.46 -9.96 -6.26
N SER A 370 -5.43 -9.09 -5.95
CA SER A 370 -6.61 -8.88 -6.78
C SER A 370 -7.20 -7.50 -6.59
N ILE A 371 -7.70 -6.92 -7.68
CA ILE A 371 -8.56 -5.74 -7.66
C ILE A 371 -10.02 -6.19 -7.53
N VAL A 372 -10.74 -5.67 -6.54
CA VAL A 372 -12.16 -5.97 -6.32
C VAL A 372 -13.03 -5.04 -7.18
N GLY A 373 -12.70 -3.75 -7.24
CA GLY A 373 -13.33 -2.73 -8.08
C GLY A 373 -13.05 -1.30 -7.57
N ALA A 374 -13.66 -0.29 -8.18
CA ALA A 374 -13.69 1.07 -7.66
C ALA A 374 -15.07 1.71 -7.63
N TYR A 375 -15.24 2.71 -6.76
CA TYR A 375 -16.47 3.49 -6.66
C TYR A 375 -16.20 4.96 -6.37
N HIS A 376 -17.17 5.83 -6.67
CA HIS A 376 -17.15 7.22 -6.22
C HIS A 376 -17.38 7.27 -4.72
N ASP A 377 -16.37 7.74 -4.01
CA ASP A 377 -16.49 8.01 -2.60
C ASP A 377 -17.13 9.38 -2.37
N SER A 378 -17.52 9.61 -1.12
CA SER A 378 -18.12 10.83 -0.62
C SER A 378 -17.37 12.09 -1.05
N PRO A 379 -18.01 13.07 -1.73
CA PRO A 379 -17.37 14.33 -2.05
C PRO A 379 -16.98 15.07 -0.75
N GLU A 380 -15.82 15.71 -0.77
CA GLU A 380 -15.39 16.53 0.36
C GLU A 380 -16.16 17.85 0.38
N PRO A 381 -16.54 18.36 1.57
CA PRO A 381 -17.08 19.71 1.68
C PRO A 381 -16.11 20.69 1.03
N ASP A 382 -16.61 21.53 0.12
CA ASP A 382 -15.86 22.59 -0.53
C ASP A 382 -14.76 22.17 -1.54
N SER A 383 -14.72 20.90 -1.96
CA SER A 383 -13.82 20.44 -3.03
C SER A 383 -14.53 20.19 -4.35
N SER A 384 -13.92 20.64 -5.45
CA SER A 384 -14.31 20.27 -6.82
C SER A 384 -13.74 18.91 -7.25
N ALA A 385 -12.86 18.32 -6.44
CA ALA A 385 -12.35 16.98 -6.68
C ALA A 385 -13.35 15.93 -6.18
N LEU A 386 -13.47 14.84 -6.94
CA LEU A 386 -14.29 13.69 -6.63
C LEU A 386 -13.38 12.58 -6.09
N PRO A 387 -13.56 12.19 -4.82
CA PRO A 387 -12.87 11.05 -4.26
C PRO A 387 -13.31 9.76 -4.96
N VAL A 388 -12.34 8.93 -5.32
CA VAL A 388 -12.52 7.59 -5.85
C VAL A 388 -11.85 6.64 -4.88
N ALA A 389 -12.60 5.63 -4.45
CA ALA A 389 -12.08 4.56 -3.62
C ALA A 389 -11.89 3.30 -4.47
N ILE A 390 -10.74 2.66 -4.33
CA ILE A 390 -10.36 1.44 -5.06
C ILE A 390 -10.11 0.34 -4.04
N SER A 391 -10.87 -0.74 -4.17
CA SER A 391 -10.84 -1.88 -3.26
C SER A 391 -9.95 -2.99 -3.81
N VAL A 392 -9.03 -3.48 -2.98
CA VAL A 392 -8.09 -4.56 -3.35
C VAL A 392 -7.95 -5.59 -2.23
N LEU A 393 -7.50 -6.78 -2.61
CA LEU A 393 -7.08 -7.83 -1.68
C LEU A 393 -5.57 -7.96 -1.67
N ASP A 394 -4.98 -8.17 -0.50
CA ASP A 394 -3.56 -8.48 -0.36
C ASP A 394 -3.29 -10.00 -0.30
N GLU A 395 -2.01 -10.38 -0.28
CA GLU A 395 -1.55 -11.76 -0.14
C GLU A 395 -1.89 -12.40 1.22
N ASN A 396 -2.20 -11.59 2.23
CA ASN A 396 -2.66 -12.03 3.53
C ASN A 396 -4.19 -12.22 3.58
N GLY A 397 -4.87 -12.03 2.44
CA GLY A 397 -6.31 -12.12 2.31
C GLY A 397 -7.07 -11.08 3.13
N ALA A 398 -6.49 -9.90 3.34
CA ALA A 398 -7.15 -8.74 3.91
C ALA A 398 -7.68 -7.82 2.81
N LEU A 399 -8.79 -7.13 3.11
CA LEU A 399 -9.39 -6.13 2.23
C LEU A 399 -8.82 -4.73 2.55
N TRP A 400 -8.53 -3.98 1.50
CA TRP A 400 -7.98 -2.63 1.55
C TRP A 400 -8.73 -1.68 0.63
N ASN A 401 -8.85 -0.41 1.02
CA ASN A 401 -9.35 0.67 0.16
C ASN A 401 -8.27 1.76 -0.01
N GLY A 402 -7.88 2.04 -1.24
CA GLY A 402 -7.04 3.18 -1.60
C GLY A 402 -7.91 4.33 -2.06
N ARG A 403 -7.69 5.54 -1.53
CA ARG A 403 -8.45 6.74 -1.91
C ARG A 403 -7.59 7.64 -2.80
N VAL A 404 -8.19 8.15 -3.87
CA VAL A 404 -7.55 9.08 -4.80
C VAL A 404 -8.53 10.15 -5.23
N LEU A 405 -8.02 11.37 -5.39
CA LEU A 405 -8.81 12.50 -5.88
C LEU A 405 -8.76 12.57 -7.41
N GLY A 406 -9.93 12.68 -8.04
CA GLY A 406 -10.05 12.93 -9.46
C GLY A 406 -10.87 14.15 -9.78
N ARG A 407 -10.78 14.62 -11.03
CA ARG A 407 -11.67 15.66 -11.56
C ARG A 407 -12.25 15.21 -12.89
N PRO A 408 -13.54 15.48 -13.15
CA PRO A 408 -14.12 15.26 -14.46
C PRO A 408 -13.32 15.99 -15.54
N GLY A 409 -13.05 15.31 -16.65
CA GLY A 409 -12.31 15.87 -17.79
C GLY A 409 -10.78 15.88 -17.63
N THR A 410 -10.23 16.03 -16.42
CA THR A 410 -8.77 16.02 -16.19
C THR A 410 -8.21 14.68 -15.70
N GLY A 411 -9.09 13.70 -15.43
CA GLY A 411 -8.70 12.38 -14.91
C GLY A 411 -8.41 12.39 -13.42
N LEU A 412 -7.70 11.36 -12.95
CA LEU A 412 -7.19 11.34 -11.59
C LEU A 412 -6.04 12.33 -11.45
N MET A 413 -6.03 13.12 -10.37
CA MET A 413 -4.87 13.95 -10.08
C MET A 413 -3.72 13.06 -9.63
N ASP A 414 -2.50 13.44 -10.00
CA ASP A 414 -1.29 13.00 -9.34
C ASP A 414 -1.07 13.95 -8.15
N PRO A 415 -1.43 13.58 -6.90
CA PRO A 415 -1.19 14.43 -5.75
C PRO A 415 0.32 14.46 -5.42
N GLY A 416 1.06 15.25 -6.20
CA GLY A 416 2.42 15.68 -5.89
C GLY A 416 3.52 14.79 -6.47
N ALA A 417 4.01 15.16 -7.65
CA ALA A 417 5.27 14.71 -8.21
C ALA A 417 6.46 15.18 -7.34
N GLY A 418 6.71 14.44 -6.26
CA GLY A 418 7.87 14.53 -5.38
C GLY A 418 8.18 13.15 -4.79
N PHE A 419 9.43 12.90 -4.39
CA PHE A 419 9.91 11.58 -3.92
C PHE A 419 9.14 11.04 -2.70
N ILE A 420 8.48 11.94 -1.96
CA ILE A 420 7.62 11.64 -0.79
C ILE A 420 6.20 12.23 -1.01
N GLY A 421 5.75 12.32 -2.26
CA GLY A 421 4.37 12.63 -2.63
C GLY A 421 3.44 11.47 -2.24
N ARG A 422 2.56 11.75 -1.28
CA ARG A 422 1.78 10.78 -0.51
C ARG A 422 0.46 10.50 -1.22
N PHE A 423 0.15 9.23 -1.46
CA PHE A 423 -1.26 8.83 -1.60
C PHE A 423 -1.98 9.18 -0.30
N GLU A 424 -3.23 9.61 -0.39
CA GLU A 424 -4.12 9.79 0.74
C GLU A 424 -4.53 8.40 1.28
N PHE A 425 -3.56 7.71 1.89
CA PHE A 425 -3.61 6.46 2.68
C PHE A 425 -4.41 5.25 2.14
N TRP A 426 -3.82 4.06 2.29
CA TRP A 426 -4.56 2.81 2.16
C TRP A 426 -5.26 2.49 3.49
N THR A 427 -6.58 2.34 3.47
CA THR A 427 -7.38 1.99 4.65
C THR A 427 -7.51 0.48 4.77
N HIS A 428 -7.11 -0.07 5.92
CA HIS A 428 -7.22 -1.48 6.22
C HIS A 428 -8.64 -1.85 6.69
N HIS A 429 -9.33 -2.74 5.97
CA HIS A 429 -10.62 -3.30 6.42
C HIS A 429 -10.49 -4.69 7.05
N GLY A 430 -9.30 -5.27 7.03
CA GLY A 430 -9.02 -6.54 7.65
C GLY A 430 -9.65 -7.73 6.93
N ARG A 431 -9.79 -8.80 7.71
CA ARG A 431 -10.37 -10.08 7.29
C ARG A 431 -11.83 -10.17 7.73
N PRO A 432 -12.67 -10.99 7.07
CA PRO A 432 -14.09 -11.09 7.39
C PRO A 432 -14.38 -11.57 8.82
N ALA A 433 -13.61 -12.55 9.29
CA ALA A 433 -13.71 -13.11 10.63
C ALA A 433 -12.36 -13.72 11.08
N PRO A 434 -12.15 -13.99 12.38
CA PRO A 434 -10.97 -14.73 12.84
C PRO A 434 -10.82 -16.06 12.11
N GLY A 435 -9.65 -16.27 11.48
CA GLY A 435 -9.35 -17.51 10.72
C GLY A 435 -9.92 -17.56 9.30
N VAL A 436 -10.68 -16.55 8.86
CA VAL A 436 -11.22 -16.48 7.48
C VAL A 436 -10.44 -15.44 6.69
N THR A 437 -9.87 -15.81 5.55
CA THR A 437 -9.17 -14.89 4.63
C THR A 437 -10.02 -14.61 3.40
N CYS A 438 -9.97 -13.41 2.84
CA CYS A 438 -10.54 -13.14 1.52
C CYS A 438 -9.71 -13.88 0.45
N THR A 439 -10.33 -14.77 -0.32
CA THR A 439 -9.67 -15.55 -1.37
C THR A 439 -9.93 -15.01 -2.77
N ALA A 440 -11.05 -14.31 -2.98
CA ALA A 440 -11.39 -13.67 -4.25
C ALA A 440 -12.30 -12.46 -4.07
N GLY A 441 -12.13 -11.44 -4.93
CA GLY A 441 -13.02 -10.29 -5.03
C GLY A 441 -14.18 -10.56 -5.98
N VAL A 442 -15.42 -10.38 -5.51
CA VAL A 442 -16.62 -10.54 -6.33
C VAL A 442 -16.99 -9.25 -7.06
N GLY A 443 -16.90 -8.12 -6.36
CA GLY A 443 -17.21 -6.79 -6.88
C GLY A 443 -17.83 -5.90 -5.80
N LEU A 444 -18.32 -4.73 -6.22
CA LEU A 444 -18.83 -3.72 -5.31
C LEU A 444 -20.18 -3.17 -5.72
N PHE A 445 -20.92 -2.68 -4.74
CA PHE A 445 -22.20 -1.99 -4.91
C PHE A 445 -22.20 -0.76 -4.03
N ALA A 446 -22.09 0.42 -4.64
CA ALA A 446 -22.03 1.69 -3.93
C ALA A 446 -23.16 2.63 -4.35
N PHE A 447 -23.61 3.45 -3.41
CA PHE A 447 -24.49 4.59 -3.69
C PHE A 447 -23.67 5.87 -3.63
N PRO A 448 -24.02 6.91 -4.42
CA PRO A 448 -23.57 8.26 -4.12
C PRO A 448 -23.97 8.65 -2.68
N LYS A 449 -23.03 9.23 -1.92
CA LYS A 449 -23.29 9.72 -0.55
C LYS A 449 -24.52 10.64 -0.55
N GLY A 450 -25.40 10.49 0.44
CA GLY A 450 -26.62 11.30 0.58
C GLY A 450 -27.89 10.70 -0.03
N THR A 451 -27.80 9.61 -0.79
CA THR A 451 -28.98 8.88 -1.28
C THR A 451 -29.48 7.90 -0.23
N PRO A 452 -30.74 7.95 0.27
CA PRO A 452 -31.30 6.93 1.16
C PRO A 452 -31.51 5.58 0.44
N PRO A 453 -31.57 4.43 1.13
CA PRO A 453 -30.71 4.06 2.24
C PRO A 453 -29.32 3.73 1.69
N GLY A 454 -28.43 4.73 1.71
CA GLY A 454 -27.05 4.59 1.26
C GLY A 454 -26.23 3.64 2.11
N GLY A 455 -25.32 2.93 1.44
CA GLY A 455 -24.27 2.10 2.02
C GLY A 455 -23.44 1.46 0.91
N THR A 456 -22.13 1.46 1.05
CA THR A 456 -21.21 0.78 0.12
C THR A 456 -21.05 -0.67 0.56
N TRP A 457 -21.12 -1.61 -0.38
CA TRP A 457 -20.91 -3.03 -0.15
C TRP A 457 -19.76 -3.52 -1.01
N ILE A 458 -18.77 -4.14 -0.40
CA ILE A 458 -17.64 -4.76 -1.07
C ILE A 458 -17.72 -6.26 -0.83
N PHE A 459 -18.02 -7.03 -1.88
CA PHE A 459 -18.24 -8.48 -1.78
C PHE A 459 -16.96 -9.25 -2.09
N THR A 460 -16.70 -10.26 -1.25
CA THR A 460 -15.54 -11.15 -1.34
C THR A 460 -15.96 -12.59 -1.01
N ILE A 461 -15.18 -13.55 -1.47
CA ILE A 461 -15.30 -14.95 -1.07
C ILE A 461 -14.30 -15.21 0.05
N GLY A 462 -14.75 -15.84 1.14
CA GLY A 462 -13.90 -16.24 2.26
C GLY A 462 -13.26 -17.61 2.02
N SER A 463 -12.18 -17.90 2.75
CA SER A 463 -11.52 -19.22 2.75
C SER A 463 -12.39 -20.33 3.34
N ASP A 464 -13.48 -19.97 4.00
CA ASP A 464 -14.57 -20.85 4.44
C ASP A 464 -15.58 -21.17 3.31
N GLY A 465 -15.39 -20.60 2.12
CA GLY A 465 -16.28 -20.76 0.97
C GLY A 465 -17.57 -19.94 1.07
N HIS A 466 -17.69 -19.03 2.05
CA HIS A 466 -18.85 -18.16 2.20
C HIS A 466 -18.72 -16.87 1.39
N LEU A 467 -19.85 -16.24 1.09
CA LEU A 467 -19.90 -14.88 0.57
C LEU A 467 -19.88 -13.91 1.75
N TRP A 468 -18.88 -13.04 1.77
CA TRP A 468 -18.74 -11.99 2.78
C TRP A 468 -18.90 -10.62 2.13
N ALA A 469 -19.48 -9.68 2.87
CA ALA A 469 -19.53 -8.28 2.46
C ALA A 469 -18.96 -7.37 3.54
N ARG A 470 -18.05 -6.49 3.15
CA ARG A 470 -17.69 -5.33 3.96
C ARG A 470 -18.64 -4.20 3.58
N THR A 471 -19.47 -3.78 4.54
CA THR A 471 -20.50 -2.76 4.29
C THR A 471 -20.33 -1.56 5.19
N ALA A 472 -20.54 -0.36 4.64
CA ALA A 472 -20.58 0.89 5.40
C ALA A 472 -22.02 1.37 5.59
N ASP A 473 -22.35 1.87 6.77
CA ASP A 473 -23.56 2.68 6.96
C ASP A 473 -23.36 4.12 6.41
N ARG A 474 -24.36 4.99 6.61
CA ARG A 474 -24.30 6.38 6.13
C ARG A 474 -23.23 7.24 6.83
N ALA A 475 -22.79 6.83 8.01
CA ALA A 475 -21.75 7.49 8.79
C ALA A 475 -20.38 6.84 8.57
N GLU A 476 -20.25 6.00 7.53
CA GLU A 476 -19.02 5.29 7.18
C GLU A 476 -18.55 4.31 8.27
N ASN A 477 -19.47 3.85 9.12
CA ASN A 477 -19.18 2.76 10.05
C ASN A 477 -19.18 1.44 9.28
N TRP A 478 -17.99 0.87 9.13
CA TRP A 478 -17.80 -0.34 8.37
C TRP A 478 -18.00 -1.61 9.22
N THR A 479 -18.76 -2.57 8.70
CA THR A 479 -19.02 -3.88 9.34
C THR A 479 -18.87 -5.03 8.34
N TRP A 480 -18.42 -6.19 8.81
CA TRP A 480 -18.39 -7.42 8.02
C TRP A 480 -19.71 -8.16 8.23
N VAL A 481 -20.31 -8.62 7.13
CA VAL A 481 -21.54 -9.40 7.12
C VAL A 481 -21.28 -10.71 6.42
N ASP A 482 -21.52 -11.81 7.13
CA ASP A 482 -21.56 -13.15 6.54
C ASP A 482 -22.90 -13.33 5.81
N HIS A 483 -22.86 -13.48 4.48
CA HIS A 483 -24.04 -13.82 3.70
C HIS A 483 -24.25 -15.34 3.58
N GLY A 484 -23.38 -16.14 4.22
CA GLY A 484 -23.32 -17.58 4.15
C GLY A 484 -22.86 -18.07 2.79
N ALA A 485 -23.07 -19.35 2.55
CA ALA A 485 -22.99 -19.98 1.24
C ALA A 485 -24.36 -20.60 0.89
N PRO A 486 -24.57 -21.00 -0.39
CA PRO A 486 -25.69 -21.85 -0.72
C PRO A 486 -25.77 -23.10 0.17
N PRO A 487 -26.97 -23.65 0.44
CA PRO A 487 -27.15 -24.74 1.39
C PRO A 487 -26.24 -25.96 1.12
N GLY A 488 -25.26 -26.19 2.01
CA GLY A 488 -24.33 -27.34 1.92
C GLY A 488 -23.29 -27.23 0.80
N ARG A 489 -22.95 -26.01 0.36
CA ARG A 489 -22.01 -25.74 -0.74
C ARG A 489 -20.95 -24.72 -0.35
N SER A 490 -19.83 -24.72 -1.07
CA SER A 490 -18.86 -23.63 -1.06
C SER A 490 -18.92 -22.82 -2.35
N ILE A 491 -18.63 -21.53 -2.27
CA ILE A 491 -18.60 -20.62 -3.42
C ILE A 491 -17.20 -20.62 -4.05
N ASN A 492 -17.14 -20.81 -5.37
CA ASN A 492 -15.89 -20.81 -6.14
C ASN A 492 -15.60 -19.45 -6.78
N ALA A 493 -16.63 -18.80 -7.33
CA ALA A 493 -16.51 -17.53 -8.03
C ALA A 493 -17.81 -16.74 -7.96
N GLY A 494 -17.73 -15.43 -8.20
CA GLY A 494 -18.88 -14.55 -8.29
C GLY A 494 -18.64 -13.43 -9.28
N VAL A 495 -19.73 -12.78 -9.69
CA VAL A 495 -19.70 -11.62 -10.59
C VAL A 495 -20.16 -10.36 -9.86
N PRO A 496 -19.78 -9.17 -10.36
CA PRO A 496 -20.13 -7.91 -9.70
C PRO A 496 -21.64 -7.81 -9.39
N PRO A 497 -21.99 -7.29 -8.19
CA PRO A 497 -23.38 -7.19 -7.76
C PRO A 497 -24.17 -6.20 -8.62
N ILE A 498 -25.45 -6.50 -8.83
CA ILE A 498 -26.39 -5.65 -9.57
C ILE A 498 -27.58 -5.26 -8.71
N SER A 499 -28.42 -4.35 -9.21
CA SER A 499 -29.72 -4.05 -8.59
C SER A 499 -30.82 -3.89 -9.63
N LEU A 500 -32.00 -4.43 -9.34
CA LEU A 500 -33.20 -4.23 -10.16
C LEU A 500 -33.83 -2.85 -9.96
N ARG A 501 -33.63 -2.29 -8.77
CA ARG A 501 -34.21 -1.01 -8.35
C ARG A 501 -33.14 0.08 -8.42
N LYS A 502 -33.57 1.30 -8.77
CA LYS A 502 -32.73 2.49 -8.66
C LYS A 502 -32.74 3.01 -7.22
N PRO A 503 -31.75 3.81 -6.82
CA PRO A 503 -31.82 4.56 -5.57
C PRO A 503 -33.15 5.35 -5.49
N PRO A 504 -33.79 5.46 -4.32
CA PRO A 504 -33.30 4.99 -3.03
C PRO A 504 -33.45 3.47 -2.81
N PHE A 505 -34.35 2.77 -3.48
CA PHE A 505 -34.71 1.39 -3.12
C PHE A 505 -33.77 0.30 -3.64
N ALA A 506 -32.55 0.65 -4.07
CA ALA A 506 -31.63 -0.31 -4.64
C ALA A 506 -31.12 -1.29 -3.57
N SER A 507 -30.84 -2.52 -3.95
CA SER A 507 -30.26 -3.54 -3.06
C SER A 507 -29.40 -4.48 -3.89
N PRO A 508 -28.22 -4.87 -3.39
CA PRO A 508 -27.33 -5.71 -4.15
C PRO A 508 -27.92 -7.11 -4.33
N ILE A 509 -27.78 -7.62 -5.54
CA ILE A 509 -28.05 -9.00 -5.94
C ILE A 509 -26.74 -9.57 -6.45
N VAL A 510 -26.28 -10.66 -5.83
CA VAL A 510 -25.00 -11.30 -6.15
C VAL A 510 -25.28 -12.64 -6.82
N HIS A 511 -24.64 -12.91 -7.95
CA HIS A 511 -24.67 -14.21 -8.61
C HIS A 511 -23.33 -14.91 -8.42
N VAL A 512 -23.36 -16.18 -8.06
CA VAL A 512 -22.17 -16.96 -7.73
C VAL A 512 -22.21 -18.36 -8.34
N LEU A 513 -21.03 -18.91 -8.60
CA LEU A 513 -20.82 -20.30 -8.98
C LEU A 513 -20.40 -21.07 -7.73
N ALA A 514 -21.15 -22.10 -7.38
CA ALA A 514 -20.80 -22.99 -6.28
C ALA A 514 -20.01 -24.22 -6.75
N ASP A 515 -19.45 -24.96 -5.80
CA ASP A 515 -18.72 -26.22 -6.00
C ASP A 515 -19.53 -27.35 -6.66
N ASP A 516 -20.86 -27.26 -6.63
CA ASP A 516 -21.76 -28.16 -7.36
C ASP A 516 -21.93 -27.78 -8.84
N GLY A 517 -21.23 -26.76 -9.31
CA GLY A 517 -21.27 -26.29 -10.69
C GLY A 517 -22.59 -25.63 -11.08
N ARG A 518 -23.41 -25.21 -10.09
CA ARG A 518 -24.70 -24.52 -10.30
C ARG A 518 -24.59 -23.03 -10.07
N LEU A 519 -25.47 -22.29 -10.74
CA LEU A 519 -25.63 -20.86 -10.53
C LEU A 519 -26.51 -20.64 -9.30
N TRP A 520 -26.06 -19.80 -8.39
CA TRP A 520 -26.82 -19.38 -7.22
C TRP A 520 -26.94 -17.86 -7.17
N MET A 521 -28.06 -17.38 -6.64
CA MET A 521 -28.33 -15.96 -6.47
C MET A 521 -28.55 -15.64 -4.99
N ARG A 522 -27.88 -14.60 -4.49
CA ARG A 522 -28.11 -14.00 -3.17
C ARG A 522 -28.83 -12.68 -3.34
N SER A 523 -30.03 -12.56 -2.78
CA SER A 523 -30.86 -11.36 -2.90
C SER A 523 -31.64 -11.07 -1.63
N ARG A 524 -32.01 -9.81 -1.43
CA ARG A 524 -32.83 -9.37 -0.30
C ARG A 524 -34.33 -9.60 -0.60
N THR A 525 -35.04 -10.11 0.40
CA THR A 525 -36.49 -10.30 0.45
C THR A 525 -37.06 -9.55 1.66
N ASP A 526 -38.38 -9.51 1.82
CA ASP A 526 -39.03 -8.90 2.99
C ASP A 526 -38.63 -9.58 4.31
N ASN A 527 -38.26 -10.87 4.25
CA ASN A 527 -37.82 -11.67 5.40
C ASN A 527 -36.29 -11.74 5.55
N GLY A 528 -35.55 -10.84 4.89
CA GLY A 528 -34.09 -10.81 4.90
C GLY A 528 -33.47 -11.47 3.68
N TRP A 529 -32.23 -11.96 3.82
CA TRP A 529 -31.44 -12.45 2.70
C TRP A 529 -31.77 -13.90 2.34
N LEU A 530 -32.00 -14.17 1.05
CA LEU A 530 -32.32 -15.50 0.52
C LEU A 530 -31.28 -15.97 -0.50
N TRP A 531 -30.89 -17.24 -0.40
CA TRP A 531 -30.16 -17.96 -1.45
C TRP A 531 -31.18 -18.67 -2.34
N THR A 532 -31.09 -18.46 -3.65
CA THR A 532 -31.96 -19.08 -4.65
C THR A 532 -31.13 -19.90 -5.62
N ASP A 533 -31.44 -21.19 -5.75
CA ASP A 533 -30.86 -22.08 -6.76
C ASP A 533 -31.36 -21.63 -8.14
N ARG A 534 -30.44 -21.18 -8.98
CA ARG A 534 -30.73 -20.80 -10.37
C ARG A 534 -30.46 -21.96 -11.35
N GLY A 535 -30.07 -23.11 -10.81
CA GLY A 535 -29.87 -24.35 -11.54
C GLY A 535 -28.65 -24.32 -12.45
N VAL A 536 -28.69 -25.19 -13.45
CA VAL A 536 -27.71 -25.30 -14.52
C VAL A 536 -28.42 -25.48 -15.85
N PRO A 537 -27.77 -25.15 -16.98
CA PRO A 537 -28.21 -25.56 -18.29
C PRO A 537 -28.51 -27.07 -18.38
N PRO A 538 -29.48 -27.50 -19.21
CA PRO A 538 -29.84 -28.91 -19.33
C PRO A 538 -28.64 -29.81 -19.66
N GLY A 539 -28.36 -30.79 -18.78
CA GLY A 539 -27.41 -31.87 -19.04
C GLY A 539 -25.93 -31.57 -18.77
N GLN A 540 -25.57 -30.40 -18.21
CA GLN A 540 -24.15 -30.04 -18.00
C GLN A 540 -23.94 -29.01 -16.88
N LEU A 541 -22.73 -28.99 -16.32
CA LEU A 541 -22.32 -28.04 -15.28
C LEU A 541 -21.80 -26.73 -15.89
N ILE A 542 -21.91 -25.65 -15.10
CA ILE A 542 -21.35 -24.35 -15.44
C ILE A 542 -19.86 -24.35 -15.12
N PHE A 543 -19.06 -23.92 -16.08
CA PHE A 543 -17.62 -23.74 -15.94
C PHE A 543 -17.26 -22.30 -15.56
N ASP A 544 -17.96 -21.31 -16.12
CA ASP A 544 -17.69 -19.88 -15.90
C ASP A 544 -18.99 -19.06 -15.89
N ILE A 545 -19.04 -18.02 -15.07
CA ILE A 545 -20.13 -17.03 -15.08
C ILE A 545 -19.59 -15.75 -15.68
N VAL A 546 -20.11 -15.39 -16.86
CA VAL A 546 -19.67 -14.22 -17.62
C VAL A 546 -20.05 -12.93 -16.91
N GLY A 547 -21.23 -12.86 -16.31
CA GLY A 547 -21.75 -11.66 -15.66
C GLY A 547 -23.26 -11.73 -15.46
N ALA A 548 -23.80 -10.72 -14.78
CA ALA A 548 -25.24 -10.54 -14.64
C ALA A 548 -25.60 -9.07 -14.85
N GLN A 549 -26.79 -8.81 -15.40
CA GLN A 549 -27.33 -7.45 -15.58
C GLN A 549 -28.86 -7.43 -15.41
N PRO A 550 -29.45 -6.28 -15.02
CA PRO A 550 -30.88 -6.10 -14.99
C PRO A 550 -31.45 -5.96 -16.41
N ALA A 551 -32.46 -6.74 -16.75
CA ALA A 551 -33.24 -6.59 -17.98
C ALA A 551 -34.68 -6.14 -17.65
N GLY A 552 -35.37 -5.61 -18.66
CA GLY A 552 -36.77 -5.19 -18.54
C GLY A 552 -37.63 -5.77 -19.65
N SER A 553 -38.84 -6.19 -19.30
CA SER A 553 -39.90 -6.56 -20.25
C SER A 553 -41.19 -5.80 -19.92
N ALA A 554 -42.23 -6.04 -20.73
CA ALA A 554 -43.58 -5.52 -20.44
C ALA A 554 -44.11 -5.93 -19.05
N THR A 555 -43.61 -7.03 -18.47
CA THR A 555 -44.07 -7.55 -17.17
C THR A 555 -43.22 -7.08 -15.98
N GLY A 556 -42.15 -6.31 -16.22
CA GLY A 556 -41.30 -5.75 -15.15
C GLY A 556 -39.80 -5.96 -15.38
N ARG A 557 -39.01 -5.62 -14.36
CA ARG A 557 -37.54 -5.81 -14.35
C ARG A 557 -37.16 -7.15 -13.71
N PHE A 558 -36.14 -7.79 -14.25
CA PHE A 558 -35.62 -9.08 -13.78
C PHE A 558 -34.11 -9.17 -14.00
N THR A 559 -33.45 -10.13 -13.36
CA THR A 559 -32.01 -10.35 -13.54
C THR A 559 -31.78 -11.34 -14.68
N VAL A 560 -30.72 -11.11 -15.45
CA VAL A 560 -30.21 -12.07 -16.44
C VAL A 560 -28.77 -12.35 -16.08
N ALA A 561 -28.42 -13.63 -15.94
CA ALA A 561 -27.05 -14.07 -15.77
C ALA A 561 -26.60 -14.86 -17.00
N ALA A 562 -25.36 -14.64 -17.44
CA ALA A 562 -24.75 -15.33 -18.55
C ALA A 562 -23.69 -16.30 -18.04
N ALA A 563 -23.69 -17.52 -18.56
CA ALA A 563 -22.80 -18.60 -18.13
C ALA A 563 -22.26 -19.39 -19.32
N ILE A 564 -21.10 -20.00 -19.13
CA ILE A 564 -20.44 -20.88 -20.11
C ILE A 564 -20.40 -22.29 -19.53
N THR A 565 -20.71 -23.27 -20.36
CA THR A 565 -20.73 -24.69 -20.01
C THR A 565 -19.58 -25.45 -20.69
N GLY A 566 -19.34 -26.70 -20.26
CA GLY A 566 -18.22 -27.52 -20.77
C GLY A 566 -18.26 -27.85 -22.27
N ASP A 567 -19.41 -27.73 -22.92
CA ASP A 567 -19.55 -27.80 -24.39
C ASP A 567 -19.02 -26.55 -25.13
N GLY A 568 -18.76 -25.46 -24.41
CA GLY A 568 -18.32 -24.17 -24.95
C GLY A 568 -19.45 -23.27 -25.43
N HIS A 569 -20.70 -23.55 -25.08
CA HIS A 569 -21.86 -22.70 -25.41
C HIS A 569 -22.06 -21.56 -24.39
N LEU A 570 -22.67 -20.47 -24.85
CA LEU A 570 -23.16 -19.40 -23.98
C LEU A 570 -24.61 -19.66 -23.61
N TRP A 571 -24.92 -19.59 -22.32
CA TRP A 571 -26.27 -19.78 -21.80
C TRP A 571 -26.74 -18.55 -21.04
N LEU A 572 -28.03 -18.22 -21.18
CA LEU A 572 -28.69 -17.21 -20.38
C LEU A 572 -29.64 -17.84 -19.37
N ASN A 573 -29.50 -17.40 -18.12
CA ASN A 573 -30.40 -17.71 -17.03
C ASN A 573 -31.43 -16.58 -16.88
N LEU A 574 -32.71 -16.91 -16.95
CA LEU A 574 -33.82 -15.99 -16.73
C LEU A 574 -34.74 -16.51 -15.62
N PRO A 575 -35.28 -15.65 -14.76
CA PRO A 575 -36.22 -16.07 -13.73
C PRO A 575 -37.58 -16.43 -14.36
N GLU A 576 -38.15 -17.53 -13.90
CA GLU A 576 -39.48 -18.02 -14.28
C GLU A 576 -40.25 -18.35 -12.99
N GLY A 577 -40.80 -17.33 -12.34
CA GLY A 577 -41.37 -17.47 -11.00
C GLY A 577 -40.31 -17.92 -9.99
N ALA A 578 -40.52 -19.08 -9.36
CA ALA A 578 -39.57 -19.68 -8.42
C ALA A 578 -38.46 -20.53 -9.09
N THR A 579 -38.54 -20.76 -10.40
CA THR A 579 -37.60 -21.59 -11.16
C THR A 579 -36.74 -20.75 -12.11
N SER A 580 -35.91 -21.43 -12.89
CA SER A 580 -35.01 -20.83 -13.86
C SER A 580 -35.26 -21.39 -15.24
N ARG A 581 -35.34 -20.50 -16.23
CA ARG A 581 -35.27 -20.85 -17.63
C ARG A 581 -33.84 -20.63 -18.13
N TRP A 582 -33.30 -21.62 -18.82
CA TRP A 582 -32.00 -21.53 -19.48
C TRP A 582 -32.18 -21.46 -21.00
N ILE A 583 -31.58 -20.47 -21.64
CA ILE A 583 -31.60 -20.27 -23.09
C ILE A 583 -30.20 -20.51 -23.64
N ASP A 584 -30.07 -21.46 -24.56
CA ASP A 584 -28.83 -21.70 -25.31
C ASP A 584 -28.67 -20.64 -26.39
N LEU A 585 -27.66 -19.76 -26.25
CA LEU A 585 -27.25 -18.81 -27.29
C LEU A 585 -26.22 -19.41 -28.25
N ARG A 586 -25.85 -20.68 -28.03
CA ARG A 586 -24.91 -21.48 -28.81
C ARG A 586 -23.51 -20.86 -28.81
N THR A 587 -22.70 -21.34 -29.74
CA THR A 587 -21.40 -20.76 -30.08
C THR A 587 -21.56 -19.70 -31.18
N PRO A 588 -20.60 -18.77 -31.32
CA PRO A 588 -20.65 -17.75 -32.36
C PRO A 588 -20.58 -18.31 -33.79
N ALA A 589 -19.94 -19.47 -33.96
CA ALA A 589 -19.81 -20.20 -35.21
C ALA A 589 -19.64 -21.71 -34.95
N PRO A 590 -19.94 -22.59 -35.92
CA PRO A 590 -19.82 -24.06 -35.74
C PRO A 590 -18.42 -24.56 -35.37
N THR A 591 -17.37 -23.82 -35.72
CA THR A 591 -15.96 -24.16 -35.42
C THR A 591 -15.44 -23.49 -34.16
N GLU A 592 -16.24 -22.66 -33.50
CA GLU A 592 -15.85 -21.90 -32.31
C GLU A 592 -16.41 -22.56 -31.06
N LYS A 593 -15.62 -22.50 -29.98
CA LYS A 593 -16.05 -22.72 -28.60
C LYS A 593 -15.77 -21.48 -27.79
N ILE A 594 -16.64 -21.19 -26.83
CA ILE A 594 -16.41 -20.11 -25.88
C ILE A 594 -15.55 -20.65 -24.73
N VAL A 595 -14.44 -19.97 -24.45
CA VAL A 595 -13.44 -20.43 -23.49
C VAL A 595 -13.26 -19.50 -22.28
N ALA A 596 -13.79 -18.28 -22.34
CA ALA A 596 -13.81 -17.35 -21.22
C ALA A 596 -14.90 -16.28 -21.39
N GLY A 597 -15.52 -15.87 -20.30
CA GLY A 597 -16.33 -14.66 -20.23
C GLY A 597 -15.46 -13.40 -20.14
N ILE A 598 -15.87 -12.32 -20.79
CA ILE A 598 -15.29 -10.98 -20.58
C ILE A 598 -16.23 -10.13 -19.74
N GLY A 599 -17.54 -10.19 -20.00
CA GLY A 599 -18.53 -9.56 -19.14
C GLY A 599 -19.89 -9.37 -19.79
N VAL A 600 -20.80 -8.76 -19.03
CA VAL A 600 -22.13 -8.35 -19.50
C VAL A 600 -22.34 -6.88 -19.16
N SER A 601 -22.75 -6.07 -20.13
CA SER A 601 -23.08 -4.65 -19.94
C SER A 601 -24.46 -4.33 -20.46
N ASP A 602 -25.15 -3.41 -19.80
CA ASP A 602 -26.34 -2.77 -20.36
C ASP A 602 -25.95 -1.90 -21.56
N VAL A 603 -26.75 -1.95 -22.63
CA VAL A 603 -26.64 -1.02 -23.76
C VAL A 603 -27.99 -0.35 -24.00
N SER A 604 -27.93 0.95 -24.29
CA SER A 604 -29.10 1.79 -24.54
C SER A 604 -29.47 1.78 -26.01
N VAL A 605 -30.70 1.40 -26.33
CA VAL A 605 -31.27 1.53 -27.68
C VAL A 605 -32.30 2.65 -27.70
N PRO A 606 -32.25 3.57 -28.69
CA PRO A 606 -33.27 4.59 -28.84
C PRO A 606 -34.65 3.95 -28.99
N ASN A 607 -35.59 4.29 -28.10
CA ASN A 607 -36.99 3.85 -28.11
C ASN A 607 -37.21 2.30 -28.06
N GLY A 608 -36.26 1.54 -27.49
CA GLY A 608 -36.34 0.07 -27.41
C GLY A 608 -36.31 -0.50 -25.98
N SER A 609 -36.53 -1.81 -25.87
CA SER A 609 -36.35 -2.59 -24.62
C SER A 609 -34.90 -2.57 -24.14
N ALA A 610 -34.69 -2.76 -22.83
CA ALA A 610 -33.34 -2.92 -22.27
C ALA A 610 -32.62 -4.07 -23.00
N THR A 611 -31.44 -3.75 -23.54
CA THR A 611 -30.65 -4.68 -24.35
C THR A 611 -29.33 -4.93 -23.64
N LEU A 612 -28.88 -6.19 -23.63
CA LEU A 612 -27.64 -6.60 -23.01
C LEU A 612 -26.58 -6.86 -24.09
N GLY A 613 -25.38 -6.33 -23.87
CA GLY A 613 -24.17 -6.74 -24.59
C GLY A 613 -23.43 -7.77 -23.76
N ILE A 614 -23.30 -8.99 -24.29
CA ILE A 614 -22.56 -10.09 -23.64
C ILE A 614 -21.28 -10.30 -24.44
N VAL A 615 -20.13 -10.27 -23.78
CA VAL A 615 -18.82 -10.32 -24.45
C VAL A 615 -18.03 -11.53 -23.97
N VAL A 616 -17.48 -12.29 -24.91
CA VAL A 616 -16.80 -13.56 -24.65
C VAL A 616 -15.58 -13.75 -25.56
N LEU A 617 -14.69 -14.66 -25.17
CA LEU A 617 -13.53 -15.09 -25.95
C LEU A 617 -13.78 -16.45 -26.62
N GLY A 618 -13.55 -16.51 -27.92
CA GLY A 618 -13.69 -17.71 -28.74
C GLY A 618 -12.37 -18.46 -29.00
N SER A 619 -12.47 -19.77 -29.22
CA SER A 619 -11.37 -20.69 -29.58
C SER A 619 -11.81 -21.60 -30.73
N PRO A 620 -10.94 -21.89 -31.73
CA PRO A 620 -9.50 -21.60 -31.76
C PRO A 620 -9.15 -20.21 -32.30
N SER A 621 -10.11 -19.40 -32.76
CA SER A 621 -9.80 -18.13 -33.40
C SER A 621 -9.11 -17.11 -32.48
N GLY A 622 -9.34 -17.21 -31.17
CA GLY A 622 -8.89 -16.22 -30.19
C GLY A 622 -9.59 -14.87 -30.36
N GLN A 623 -10.72 -14.84 -31.06
CA GLN A 623 -11.49 -13.62 -31.31
C GLN A 623 -12.38 -13.28 -30.12
N VAL A 624 -12.56 -11.98 -29.93
CA VAL A 624 -13.60 -11.46 -29.06
C VAL A 624 -14.90 -11.38 -29.83
N TRP A 625 -15.94 -11.94 -29.23
CA TRP A 625 -17.29 -11.96 -29.77
C TRP A 625 -18.22 -11.22 -28.82
N SER A 626 -19.19 -10.49 -29.39
CA SER A 626 -20.33 -10.01 -28.62
C SER A 626 -21.61 -10.66 -29.08
N HIS A 627 -22.49 -10.96 -28.15
CA HIS A 627 -23.88 -11.29 -28.41
C HIS A 627 -24.77 -10.18 -27.86
N ARG A 628 -25.56 -9.56 -28.74
CA ARG A 628 -26.60 -8.60 -28.33
C ARG A 628 -27.87 -9.38 -28.03
N TRP A 629 -28.43 -9.23 -26.83
CA TRP A 629 -29.64 -9.93 -26.42
C TRP A 629 -30.70 -8.96 -25.92
N SER A 630 -31.94 -9.15 -26.36
CA SER A 630 -33.11 -8.45 -25.86
C SER A 630 -34.25 -9.43 -25.54
N PRO A 631 -35.11 -9.15 -24.54
CA PRO A 631 -36.24 -10.02 -24.21
C PRO A 631 -37.26 -10.18 -25.35
N ASP A 632 -37.32 -9.21 -26.27
CA ASP A 632 -38.22 -9.15 -27.42
C ASP A 632 -37.66 -9.83 -28.69
N GLY A 633 -36.50 -10.46 -28.61
CA GLY A 633 -36.09 -11.50 -29.58
C GLY A 633 -35.09 -11.10 -30.66
N THR A 634 -34.35 -10.00 -30.49
CA THR A 634 -33.18 -9.76 -31.36
C THR A 634 -31.92 -10.40 -30.75
N SER A 635 -31.28 -11.27 -31.51
CA SER A 635 -30.06 -11.97 -31.09
C SER A 635 -29.14 -12.19 -32.28
N GLN A 636 -27.92 -11.65 -32.23
CA GLN A 636 -26.89 -11.93 -33.22
C GLN A 636 -25.50 -11.90 -32.60
N TRP A 637 -24.64 -12.80 -33.09
CA TRP A 637 -23.22 -12.83 -32.79
C TRP A 637 -22.48 -11.87 -33.72
N THR A 638 -21.59 -11.06 -33.14
CA THR A 638 -20.73 -10.14 -33.87
C THR A 638 -19.28 -10.38 -33.47
N ALA A 639 -18.41 -10.62 -34.45
CA ALA A 639 -16.97 -10.70 -34.24
C ALA A 639 -16.37 -9.30 -34.15
N HIS A 640 -15.52 -9.07 -33.16
CA HIS A 640 -14.71 -7.84 -32.99
C HIS A 640 -13.23 -8.08 -33.30
N GLY A 641 -12.92 -9.25 -33.87
CA GLY A 641 -11.56 -9.69 -34.12
C GLY A 641 -10.78 -9.85 -32.82
N ARG A 642 -9.47 -9.60 -32.89
CA ARG A 642 -8.55 -9.62 -31.76
C ARG A 642 -7.45 -8.58 -32.00
N PRO A 643 -6.73 -8.14 -30.96
CA PRO A 643 -5.57 -7.28 -31.17
C PRO A 643 -4.60 -7.94 -32.16
N ALA A 644 -4.19 -7.19 -33.19
CA ALA A 644 -3.42 -7.72 -34.32
C ALA A 644 -2.09 -8.35 -33.84
N ASP A 645 -1.48 -7.71 -32.84
CA ASP A 645 -0.16 -8.07 -32.31
C ASP A 645 -0.23 -8.94 -31.04
N ALA A 646 -1.43 -9.18 -30.48
CA ALA A 646 -1.56 -9.90 -29.22
C ALA A 646 -2.91 -10.64 -29.09
N ARG A 647 -2.87 -11.96 -28.96
CA ARG A 647 -4.07 -12.72 -28.60
C ARG A 647 -4.52 -12.34 -27.18
N PRO A 648 -5.84 -12.20 -26.91
CA PRO A 648 -6.32 -12.03 -25.54
C PRO A 648 -5.88 -13.19 -24.65
N ARG A 649 -5.29 -12.86 -23.51
CA ARG A 649 -4.84 -13.79 -22.46
C ARG A 649 -5.73 -13.72 -21.23
N GLY A 650 -6.30 -12.54 -20.93
CA GLY A 650 -7.16 -12.32 -19.78
C GLY A 650 -8.21 -11.24 -20.05
N ALA A 651 -9.29 -11.27 -19.30
CA ALA A 651 -10.34 -10.26 -19.35
C ALA A 651 -10.09 -9.16 -18.30
N ILE A 652 -10.34 -7.91 -18.68
CA ILE A 652 -10.45 -6.80 -17.72
C ILE A 652 -11.93 -6.49 -17.44
N GLY A 653 -12.75 -6.49 -18.50
CA GLY A 653 -14.20 -6.36 -18.36
C GLY A 653 -14.86 -5.75 -19.59
N THR A 654 -16.16 -5.52 -19.47
CA THR A 654 -16.96 -4.75 -20.43
C THR A 654 -17.88 -3.81 -19.67
N MET A 655 -18.15 -2.65 -20.26
CA MET A 655 -19.10 -1.66 -19.73
C MET A 655 -19.87 -1.02 -20.88
N GLN A 656 -20.93 -0.27 -20.56
CA GLN A 656 -21.55 0.60 -21.55
C GLN A 656 -20.52 1.62 -22.05
N ASP A 657 -20.38 1.76 -23.36
CA ASP A 657 -19.47 2.73 -23.95
C ASP A 657 -19.97 4.16 -23.67
N PRO A 658 -19.21 4.99 -22.93
CA PRO A 658 -19.63 6.36 -22.63
C PRO A 658 -19.72 7.26 -23.87
N GLY A 659 -18.94 6.97 -24.91
CA GLY A 659 -18.97 7.70 -26.18
C GLY A 659 -20.13 7.25 -27.09
N ASN A 660 -20.65 6.04 -26.87
CA ASN A 660 -21.84 5.55 -27.56
C ASN A 660 -22.66 4.61 -26.66
N PRO A 661 -23.72 5.12 -26.00
CA PRO A 661 -24.54 4.32 -25.10
C PRO A 661 -25.17 3.07 -25.72
N ALA A 662 -25.26 2.98 -27.06
CA ALA A 662 -25.73 1.81 -27.77
C ALA A 662 -24.66 0.73 -27.99
N ALA A 663 -23.49 0.89 -27.39
CA ALA A 663 -22.34 0.01 -27.56
C ALA A 663 -21.74 -0.40 -26.21
N SER A 664 -20.91 -1.44 -26.25
CA SER A 664 -20.10 -1.86 -25.13
C SER A 664 -18.64 -1.53 -25.40
N LEU A 665 -17.98 -0.92 -24.41
CA LEU A 665 -16.53 -0.81 -24.36
C LEU A 665 -15.98 -2.10 -23.78
N ILE A 666 -14.99 -2.69 -24.45
CA ILE A 666 -14.39 -3.98 -24.11
C ILE A 666 -12.92 -3.76 -23.79
N ALA A 667 -12.44 -4.32 -22.67
CA ALA A 667 -11.04 -4.29 -22.28
C ALA A 667 -10.49 -5.69 -21.99
N VAL A 668 -9.32 -5.99 -22.54
CA VAL A 668 -8.62 -7.28 -22.37
C VAL A 668 -7.12 -7.08 -22.15
N ILE A 669 -6.49 -8.09 -21.57
CA ILE A 669 -5.02 -8.20 -21.48
C ILE A 669 -4.55 -9.06 -22.65
N GLY A 670 -3.65 -8.55 -23.48
CA GLY A 670 -3.01 -9.31 -24.55
C GLY A 670 -1.94 -10.28 -24.03
N ILE A 671 -1.48 -11.20 -24.87
CA ILE A 671 -0.33 -12.08 -24.54
C ILE A 671 0.99 -11.30 -24.35
N ASP A 672 1.05 -10.08 -24.91
CA ASP A 672 2.08 -9.07 -24.65
C ASP A 672 1.98 -8.46 -23.24
N GLN A 673 0.96 -8.84 -22.46
CA GLN A 673 0.66 -8.35 -21.12
C GLN A 673 0.33 -6.85 -21.09
N GLN A 674 -0.27 -6.35 -22.17
CA GLN A 674 -0.68 -4.95 -22.32
C GLN A 674 -2.20 -4.83 -22.38
N LEU A 675 -2.68 -3.62 -22.10
CA LEU A 675 -4.11 -3.31 -22.08
C LEU A 675 -4.60 -2.96 -23.49
N TRP A 676 -5.62 -3.67 -23.94
CA TRP A 676 -6.23 -3.48 -25.26
C TRP A 676 -7.73 -3.21 -25.13
N LEU A 677 -8.21 -2.20 -25.86
CA LEU A 677 -9.61 -1.79 -25.85
C LEU A 677 -10.21 -1.73 -27.26
N THR A 678 -11.49 -2.08 -27.35
CA THR A 678 -12.30 -1.87 -28.56
C THR A 678 -13.74 -1.53 -28.15
N SER A 679 -14.50 -0.92 -29.05
CA SER A 679 -15.94 -0.73 -28.89
C SER A 679 -16.71 -1.68 -29.81
N THR A 680 -17.90 -2.12 -29.40
CA THR A 680 -18.76 -2.95 -30.26
C THR A 680 -19.30 -2.21 -31.49
N THR A 681 -19.09 -0.90 -31.58
CA THR A 681 -19.44 -0.10 -32.78
C THR A 681 -18.41 -0.20 -33.91
N GLY A 682 -17.26 -0.83 -33.66
CA GLY A 682 -16.14 -0.91 -34.58
C GLY A 682 -15.00 0.05 -34.21
N GLY A 683 -14.07 0.27 -35.14
CA GLY A 683 -12.92 1.18 -34.93
C GLY A 683 -11.57 0.49 -34.68
N GLY A 684 -11.54 -0.85 -34.61
CA GLY A 684 -10.32 -1.62 -34.39
C GLY A 684 -9.85 -1.59 -32.92
N TRP A 685 -8.80 -2.36 -32.64
CA TRP A 685 -8.23 -2.44 -31.30
C TRP A 685 -7.27 -1.28 -31.05
N SER A 686 -7.45 -0.60 -29.93
CA SER A 686 -6.56 0.44 -29.42
C SER A 686 -5.76 -0.10 -28.24
N ARG A 687 -4.49 0.28 -28.16
CA ARG A 687 -3.59 -0.11 -27.08
C ARG A 687 -3.46 1.04 -26.09
N TRP A 688 -3.59 0.74 -24.81
CA TRP A 688 -3.35 1.68 -23.71
C TRP A 688 -2.05 1.26 -23.03
N ASP A 689 -0.93 1.76 -23.56
CA ASP A 689 0.40 1.37 -23.10
C ASP A 689 0.81 2.08 -21.81
N PRO A 690 1.47 1.37 -20.87
CA PRO A 690 2.09 1.99 -19.71
C PRO A 690 3.25 2.89 -20.10
N PRO A 691 3.62 3.88 -19.25
CA PRO A 691 4.74 4.77 -19.52
C PRO A 691 6.08 4.03 -19.67
N SER A 692 6.22 2.89 -18.99
CA SER A 692 7.39 2.02 -19.09
C SER A 692 7.04 0.75 -19.89
N PRO A 693 7.80 0.41 -20.94
CA PRO A 693 7.56 -0.81 -21.73
C PRO A 693 7.84 -2.11 -20.95
N THR A 694 8.46 -2.01 -19.77
CA THR A 694 8.71 -3.17 -18.89
C THR A 694 7.56 -3.44 -17.93
N THR A 695 6.59 -2.53 -17.84
CA THR A 695 5.38 -2.76 -17.03
C THR A 695 4.48 -3.75 -17.74
N THR A 696 4.23 -4.89 -17.10
CA THR A 696 3.35 -5.94 -17.61
C THR A 696 2.13 -6.10 -16.71
N ILE A 697 0.95 -6.17 -17.31
CA ILE A 697 -0.35 -6.24 -16.62
C ILE A 697 -0.72 -7.71 -16.38
N THR A 698 -1.14 -8.03 -15.16
CA THR A 698 -1.51 -9.39 -14.75
C THR A 698 -3.03 -9.57 -14.64
N SER A 699 -3.74 -8.55 -14.18
CA SER A 699 -5.19 -8.56 -14.00
C SER A 699 -5.76 -7.13 -13.92
N GLY A 700 -7.07 -7.00 -13.86
CA GLY A 700 -7.71 -5.71 -13.62
C GLY A 700 -9.23 -5.75 -13.68
N ARG A 701 -9.83 -4.57 -13.61
CA ARG A 701 -11.26 -4.31 -13.73
C ARG A 701 -11.51 -3.10 -14.62
N LEU A 702 -12.63 -3.08 -15.31
CA LEU A 702 -13.11 -1.92 -16.07
C LEU A 702 -14.30 -1.30 -15.33
N GLU A 703 -14.23 -0.01 -15.04
CA GLU A 703 -15.27 0.72 -14.31
C GLU A 703 -15.55 2.08 -14.92
N ASN A 704 -16.76 2.58 -14.67
CA ASN A 704 -17.14 3.94 -15.05
C ASN A 704 -16.97 4.88 -13.86
N LEU A 705 -15.98 5.77 -13.93
CA LEU A 705 -15.66 6.72 -12.86
C LEU A 705 -15.82 8.17 -13.33
N LEU A 706 -15.59 9.13 -12.43
CA LEU A 706 -15.63 10.59 -12.67
C LEU A 706 -16.72 11.10 -13.64
N HIS A 707 -17.99 10.69 -13.44
CA HIS A 707 -19.14 11.07 -14.27
C HIS A 707 -19.09 10.63 -15.74
N GLY A 708 -18.71 9.38 -16.02
CA GLY A 708 -18.76 8.84 -17.38
C GLY A 708 -17.40 8.53 -17.98
N LEU A 709 -16.31 8.70 -17.24
CA LEU A 709 -14.97 8.41 -17.71
C LEU A 709 -14.71 6.89 -17.63
N PRO A 710 -14.38 6.23 -18.75
CA PRO A 710 -14.01 4.82 -18.72
C PRO A 710 -12.62 4.68 -18.10
N CYS A 711 -12.51 3.89 -17.04
CA CYS A 711 -11.28 3.70 -16.29
C CYS A 711 -10.96 2.20 -16.20
N ALA A 712 -9.72 1.83 -16.52
CA ALA A 712 -9.22 0.50 -16.22
C ALA A 712 -8.34 0.58 -14.96
N MET A 713 -8.69 -0.17 -13.91
CA MET A 713 -7.78 -0.38 -12.79
C MET A 713 -7.04 -1.68 -13.06
N VAL A 714 -5.71 -1.61 -13.09
CA VAL A 714 -4.87 -2.73 -13.49
C VAL A 714 -3.83 -3.03 -12.42
N LEU A 715 -3.55 -4.31 -12.25
CA LEU A 715 -2.49 -4.82 -11.40
C LEU A 715 -1.29 -5.16 -12.28
N ASP A 716 -0.13 -4.57 -12.00
CA ASP A 716 1.10 -4.94 -12.71
C ASP A 716 1.77 -6.19 -12.12
N SER A 717 2.82 -6.67 -12.78
CA SER A 717 3.61 -7.82 -12.33
C SER A 717 4.45 -7.56 -11.07
N ARG A 718 4.53 -6.31 -10.62
CA ARG A 718 5.11 -5.92 -9.33
C ARG A 718 4.03 -5.75 -8.25
N HIS A 719 2.81 -6.21 -8.50
CA HIS A 719 1.69 -6.14 -7.57
C HIS A 719 1.28 -4.71 -7.19
N ARG A 720 1.47 -3.75 -8.10
CA ARG A 720 1.05 -2.35 -7.93
C ARG A 720 -0.21 -2.06 -8.71
N VAL A 721 -1.07 -1.25 -8.11
CA VAL A 721 -2.32 -0.80 -8.70
C VAL A 721 -2.05 0.46 -9.52
N HIS A 722 -2.56 0.47 -10.74
CA HIS A 722 -2.59 1.63 -11.61
C HIS A 722 -4.02 1.89 -12.04
N VAL A 723 -4.36 3.15 -12.25
CA VAL A 723 -5.59 3.54 -12.93
C VAL A 723 -5.22 4.15 -14.26
N VAL A 724 -5.83 3.63 -15.30
CA VAL A 724 -5.62 4.05 -16.68
C VAL A 724 -6.88 4.73 -17.17
N THR A 725 -6.75 5.96 -17.63
CA THR A 725 -7.86 6.75 -18.16
C THR A 725 -7.50 7.33 -19.53
N PRO A 726 -8.48 7.67 -20.38
CA PRO A 726 -8.25 8.58 -21.49
C PRO A 726 -7.63 9.88 -20.97
N ALA A 727 -6.65 10.42 -21.69
CA ALA A 727 -6.07 11.71 -21.31
C ALA A 727 -7.05 12.85 -21.61
N PRO A 728 -6.98 13.95 -20.86
CA PRO A 728 -7.74 15.17 -21.14
C PRO A 728 -7.43 15.69 -22.54
N HIS A 729 -8.45 16.17 -23.25
CA HIS A 729 -8.27 16.91 -24.50
C HIS A 729 -7.96 18.39 -24.24
#